data_AF-A0A8H7FRA3-F1
#
_entry.id   AF-A0A8H7FRA3-F1
#
_cell.length_a   1.000
_cell.length_b   1.000
_cell.length_c   1.000
_cell.angle_alpha   90.00
_cell.angle_beta   90.00
_cell.angle_gamma   90.00
#
_symmetry.space_group_name_H-M   'P 1'
#
loop_
_entity.id
_entity.type
_entity.pdbx_description
1 polymer ?
#
loop_
_entity_poly.entity_id
_entity_poly.type
_entity_poly.pdbx_seq_one_letter_code
_entity_poly.pdbx_strand_id
1 'polypeptide(L)'
;MLDVPAGMLPGPLTTMREIIHLTLPSASHSPLDLSASSFFVKTNPTCVDQQTIAAMEMPGRPLLDALVSALPGALNSGAKAVRLLHTARARKETLPMWVVPFWQGVQPAKTSQALWTKAETFLLQDTSSALWAEREGRPAGAIVMRQTLALLYDVKVEGKIEGFGDEEKTWRLATFASRDWLASSHINMLLELLKKDLARAGRHNVVICSSYVYKKILDGYLDKDNYQKSESHRTARRLGIRLALHKLDLASMANIDEEHWVAFVVSPGALTIAYGDSFAFPVNDDFRAVMTWWTGVHFSGTFRWQMMEVTKQVDTFSCGILGGNGLGHHLLGSTYPLIATGRRPAELERVEIMRRILLHHRNSLSSSETSHETPIVPCDSLDRAETDRLEQALTFMLRLPEESRTLTRRMLSELPRFDLETLALLRLYGPRRYALCEEDDRVVEILTNEKSSQSELLAALRLAHSMFNIRASEEHRRVLARAASIDQHFNRSVRPFIRASAYAQAMDPLQTPIAPETLGPTTFERVVMSVAGNPRQTNKVKIVDNSLDKLAATLEGMNMNHWEERIALVQTVLQKGQSCDNLKLNISALKLQIFPSLSLADARPHQHSGLQSIDLQRFLFSFVGAILQRHTEPSALVQAFLYACSGSRKRRLVLVILFRKGKPTVMDQTMDAHFSQETRVVLLDWEPTNQEEGRSMAE
;
A
#
# COMPACT_ATOMS: atom_id res chain seq x y z
N MET A 1 4.34 -1.27 -39.51
CA MET A 1 4.85 -0.02 -38.92
C MET A 1 6.34 0.05 -39.23
N LEU A 2 6.94 1.23 -39.28
CA LEU A 2 8.39 1.33 -39.36
C LEU A 2 8.97 0.97 -37.99
N ASP A 3 9.84 -0.02 -37.93
CA ASP A 3 10.42 -0.47 -36.67
C ASP A 3 11.47 0.55 -36.20
N VAL A 4 11.27 1.07 -34.98
CA VAL A 4 12.27 1.90 -34.30
C VAL A 4 13.41 0.98 -33.86
N PRO A 5 14.68 1.35 -34.07
CA PRO A 5 15.81 0.52 -33.62
C PRO A 5 15.72 0.18 -32.13
N ALA A 6 16.01 -1.09 -31.82
CA ALA A 6 15.94 -1.59 -30.45
C ALA A 6 16.84 -0.77 -29.51
N GLY A 7 16.33 -0.46 -28.32
CA GLY A 7 17.05 0.32 -27.30
C GLY A 7 16.97 1.84 -27.45
N MET A 8 16.41 2.38 -28.54
CA MET A 8 16.20 3.84 -28.65
C MET A 8 15.01 4.34 -27.82
N LEU A 9 14.02 3.49 -27.59
CA LEU A 9 12.86 3.78 -26.73
C LEU A 9 12.89 2.88 -25.50
N PRO A 10 12.32 3.33 -24.37
CA PRO A 10 12.11 2.44 -23.24
C PRO A 10 11.24 1.26 -23.67
N GLY A 11 11.71 0.05 -23.41
CA GLY A 11 10.99 -1.18 -23.65
C GLY A 11 10.09 -1.57 -22.47
N PRO A 12 9.31 -2.67 -22.60
CA PRO A 12 8.48 -3.18 -21.51
C PRO A 12 9.26 -3.60 -20.26
N LEU A 13 10.56 -3.84 -20.41
CA LEU A 13 11.47 -4.20 -19.32
C LEU A 13 12.22 -3.00 -18.73
N THR A 14 12.03 -1.80 -19.29
CA THR A 14 12.70 -0.60 -18.80
C THR A 14 12.26 -0.34 -17.37
N THR A 15 13.26 -0.29 -16.50
CA THR A 15 13.14 -0.01 -15.08
C THR A 15 13.05 1.49 -14.82
N MET A 16 12.60 1.85 -13.62
CA MET A 16 12.54 3.24 -13.17
C MET A 16 13.92 3.89 -13.26
N ARG A 17 14.98 3.19 -12.81
CA ARG A 17 16.35 3.70 -12.86
C ARG A 17 16.77 4.06 -14.30
N GLU A 18 16.48 3.19 -15.25
CA GLU A 18 16.83 3.40 -16.65
C GLU A 18 16.08 4.58 -17.25
N ILE A 19 14.76 4.73 -17.01
CA ILE A 19 14.01 5.86 -17.58
C ILE A 19 14.45 7.21 -17.01
N ILE A 20 14.80 7.29 -15.71
CA ILE A 20 15.27 8.54 -15.11
C ILE A 20 16.56 9.00 -15.80
N HIS A 21 17.49 8.09 -16.04
CA HIS A 21 18.79 8.42 -16.64
C HIS A 21 18.81 8.34 -18.17
N LEU A 22 17.69 7.96 -18.81
CA LEU A 22 17.59 7.89 -20.26
C LEU A 22 17.68 9.30 -20.87
N THR A 23 18.66 9.52 -21.73
CA THR A 23 18.76 10.80 -22.44
C THR A 23 17.70 10.83 -23.54
N LEU A 24 16.69 11.69 -23.37
CA LEU A 24 15.61 11.88 -24.34
C LEU A 24 15.78 13.22 -25.07
N PRO A 25 15.52 13.29 -26.39
CA PRO A 25 15.73 14.50 -27.19
C PRO A 25 14.84 15.64 -26.72
N SER A 26 15.30 16.88 -26.62
CA SER A 26 14.46 18.04 -26.23
C SER A 26 13.41 18.38 -27.30
N ALA A 27 12.28 18.98 -26.92
CA ALA A 27 11.28 19.42 -27.89
C ALA A 27 11.63 20.80 -28.45
N SER A 28 11.55 20.97 -29.77
CA SER A 28 11.71 22.26 -30.42
C SER A 28 10.53 23.17 -30.08
N HIS A 29 10.85 24.42 -29.76
CA HIS A 29 9.88 25.48 -29.48
C HIS A 29 9.45 26.28 -30.72
N SER A 30 9.94 25.91 -31.91
CA SER A 30 9.74 26.73 -33.11
C SER A 30 8.27 26.68 -33.59
N PRO A 31 7.52 27.80 -33.56
CA PRO A 31 6.18 27.87 -34.12
C PRO A 31 6.29 28.00 -35.63
N LEU A 32 6.37 26.86 -36.31
CA LEU A 32 6.52 26.82 -37.75
C LEU A 32 5.19 26.43 -38.39
N ASP A 33 4.64 27.34 -39.19
CA ASP A 33 3.52 27.08 -40.10
C ASP A 33 4.06 26.35 -41.35
N LEU A 34 4.58 25.15 -41.13
CA LEU A 34 5.11 24.29 -42.18
C LEU A 34 4.15 23.12 -42.40
N SER A 35 3.82 22.88 -43.66
CA SER A 35 3.07 21.69 -44.05
C SER A 35 3.88 20.42 -43.75
N ALA A 36 3.26 19.45 -43.07
CA ALA A 36 3.89 18.17 -42.73
C ALA A 36 4.45 17.44 -43.98
N SER A 37 3.82 17.60 -45.15
CA SER A 37 4.30 16.98 -46.39
C SER A 37 5.67 17.48 -46.83
N SER A 38 6.04 18.72 -46.49
CA SER A 38 7.34 19.32 -46.84
C SER A 38 8.53 18.67 -46.12
N PHE A 39 8.27 17.95 -45.03
CA PHE A 39 9.29 17.23 -44.28
C PHE A 39 9.74 15.95 -44.99
N PHE A 40 8.94 15.36 -45.88
CA PHE A 40 9.26 14.08 -46.48
C PHE A 40 10.00 14.25 -47.81
N VAL A 41 11.09 13.48 -48.00
CA VAL A 41 11.91 13.53 -49.22
C VAL A 41 12.19 12.15 -49.78
N LYS A 42 12.40 12.08 -51.10
CA LYS A 42 12.69 10.84 -51.83
C LYS A 42 14.18 10.43 -51.81
N THR A 43 15.06 11.27 -51.28
CA THR A 43 16.49 10.99 -51.13
C THR A 43 16.75 10.12 -49.89
N ASN A 44 17.83 9.35 -49.92
CA ASN A 44 18.27 8.57 -48.76
C ASN A 44 18.64 9.50 -47.58
N PRO A 45 18.51 9.03 -46.33
CA PRO A 45 18.88 9.82 -45.15
C PRO A 45 20.38 10.13 -45.14
N THR A 46 20.74 11.36 -44.77
CA THR A 46 22.13 11.80 -44.62
C THR A 46 22.71 11.50 -43.23
N CYS A 47 21.86 11.33 -42.23
CA CYS A 47 22.26 10.90 -40.88
C CYS A 47 21.54 9.59 -40.56
N VAL A 48 22.30 8.53 -40.27
CA VAL A 48 21.76 7.22 -39.85
C VAL A 48 22.28 6.79 -38.47
N ASP A 49 23.16 7.61 -37.87
CA ASP A 49 23.73 7.35 -36.56
C ASP A 49 22.68 7.53 -35.47
N GLN A 50 22.39 6.47 -34.74
CA GLN A 50 21.30 6.45 -33.76
C GLN A 50 21.56 7.37 -32.57
N GLN A 51 22.82 7.49 -32.13
CA GLN A 51 23.19 8.36 -31.01
C GLN A 51 22.99 9.83 -31.37
N THR A 52 23.42 10.22 -32.57
CA THR A 52 23.19 11.57 -33.09
C THR A 52 21.69 11.85 -33.21
N ILE A 53 20.91 10.93 -33.79
CA ILE A 53 19.44 11.09 -33.92
C ILE A 53 18.76 11.22 -32.56
N ALA A 54 19.18 10.43 -31.56
CA ALA A 54 18.61 10.48 -30.21
C ALA A 54 18.90 11.80 -29.48
N ALA A 55 19.97 12.50 -29.84
CA ALA A 55 20.33 13.80 -29.29
C ALA A 55 19.67 14.99 -30.01
N MET A 56 19.07 14.78 -31.19
CA MET A 56 18.46 15.86 -31.98
C MET A 56 17.13 16.32 -31.40
N GLU A 57 16.86 17.64 -31.44
CA GLU A 57 15.57 18.17 -31.02
C GLU A 57 14.41 17.55 -31.82
N MET A 58 13.35 17.15 -31.12
CA MET A 58 12.13 16.61 -31.73
C MET A 58 11.12 17.72 -32.07
N PRO A 59 10.23 17.53 -33.06
CA PRO A 59 9.15 18.47 -33.33
C PRO A 59 8.23 18.67 -32.10
N GLY A 60 7.65 19.87 -31.98
CA GLY A 60 6.57 20.13 -31.03
C GLY A 60 5.35 19.22 -31.29
N ARG A 61 4.51 19.01 -30.26
CA ARG A 61 3.40 18.03 -30.32
C ARG A 61 2.46 18.20 -31.52
N PRO A 62 1.96 19.41 -31.86
CA PRO A 62 1.05 19.58 -33.00
C PRO A 62 1.67 19.17 -34.34
N LEU A 63 2.93 19.54 -34.57
CA LEU A 63 3.66 19.17 -35.78
C LEU A 63 3.96 17.68 -35.82
N LEU A 64 4.33 17.07 -34.69
CA LEU A 64 4.57 15.62 -34.61
C LEU A 64 3.30 14.83 -34.94
N ASP A 65 2.14 15.22 -34.43
CA ASP A 65 0.86 14.56 -34.74
C ASP A 65 0.51 14.72 -36.24
N ALA A 66 0.82 15.87 -36.85
CA ALA A 66 0.67 16.08 -38.30
C ALA A 66 1.64 15.22 -39.13
N LEU A 67 2.90 15.07 -38.69
CA LEU A 67 3.88 14.19 -39.34
C LEU A 67 3.47 12.72 -39.26
N VAL A 68 3.01 12.26 -38.10
CA VAL A 68 2.48 10.89 -37.91
C VAL A 68 1.31 10.64 -38.86
N SER A 69 0.39 11.61 -38.98
CA SER A 69 -0.78 11.51 -39.87
C SER A 69 -0.40 11.49 -41.35
N ALA A 70 0.62 12.25 -41.75
CA ALA A 70 1.10 12.33 -43.13
C ALA A 70 2.02 11.15 -43.54
N LEU A 71 2.59 10.42 -42.57
CA LEU A 71 3.58 9.38 -42.79
C LEU A 71 3.13 8.26 -43.76
N PRO A 72 1.91 7.69 -43.67
CA PRO A 72 1.48 6.65 -44.62
C PRO A 72 1.42 7.15 -46.07
N GLY A 73 0.90 8.37 -46.28
CA GLY A 73 0.85 8.98 -47.61
C GLY A 73 2.24 9.28 -48.16
N ALA A 74 3.15 9.75 -47.30
CA ALA A 74 4.54 9.99 -47.68
C ALA A 74 5.25 8.71 -48.13
N LEU A 75 5.09 7.60 -47.40
CA LEU A 75 5.64 6.29 -47.78
C LEU A 75 5.10 5.83 -49.14
N ASN A 76 3.79 5.94 -49.36
CA ASN A 76 3.16 5.58 -50.64
C ASN A 76 3.65 6.46 -51.82
N SER A 77 4.04 7.70 -51.54
CA SER A 77 4.61 8.61 -52.54
C SER A 77 6.10 8.37 -52.87
N GLY A 78 6.72 7.38 -52.20
CA GLY A 78 8.14 7.02 -52.36
C GLY A 78 9.11 7.87 -51.53
N ALA A 79 8.64 8.50 -50.45
CA ALA A 79 9.54 9.16 -49.50
C ALA A 79 10.43 8.13 -48.78
N LYS A 80 11.71 8.47 -48.63
CA LYS A 80 12.75 7.64 -48.01
C LYS A 80 13.36 8.25 -46.74
N ALA A 81 13.17 9.56 -46.53
CA ALA A 81 13.73 10.26 -45.38
C ALA A 81 12.87 11.48 -44.96
N VAL A 82 13.17 12.01 -43.77
CA VAL A 82 12.51 13.17 -43.14
C VAL A 82 13.53 14.30 -42.97
N ARG A 83 13.27 15.48 -43.53
CA ARG A 83 14.06 16.70 -43.34
C ARG A 83 13.82 17.32 -41.97
N LEU A 84 14.87 17.83 -41.33
CA LEU A 84 14.79 18.56 -40.07
C LEU A 84 14.48 20.05 -40.29
N LEU A 85 13.27 20.35 -40.76
CA LEU A 85 12.87 21.75 -41.00
C LEU A 85 12.56 22.52 -39.70
N HIS A 86 12.30 21.82 -38.59
CA HIS A 86 11.94 22.40 -37.30
C HIS A 86 13.13 22.86 -36.44
N THR A 87 14.37 22.60 -36.88
CA THR A 87 15.59 23.08 -36.22
C THR A 87 16.36 23.99 -37.15
N ALA A 88 16.87 25.12 -36.65
CA ALA A 88 17.64 26.06 -37.47
C ALA A 88 19.01 25.48 -37.88
N ARG A 89 19.60 24.64 -37.03
CA ARG A 89 20.96 24.12 -37.18
C ARG A 89 21.08 22.96 -38.19
N ALA A 90 20.03 22.15 -38.34
CA ALA A 90 20.10 20.90 -39.10
C ALA A 90 19.22 20.86 -40.36
N ARG A 91 18.83 22.02 -40.92
CA ARG A 91 17.90 22.09 -42.08
C ARG A 91 18.34 21.29 -43.31
N LYS A 92 19.64 21.02 -43.46
CA LYS A 92 20.20 20.22 -44.56
C LYS A 92 20.20 18.73 -44.29
N GLU A 93 20.06 18.32 -43.03
CA GLU A 93 20.08 16.92 -42.64
C GLU A 93 18.73 16.26 -42.91
N THR A 94 18.80 15.00 -43.32
CA THR A 94 17.66 14.13 -43.53
C THR A 94 17.84 12.86 -42.71
N LEU A 95 16.78 12.47 -42.01
CA LEU A 95 16.74 11.37 -41.07
C LEU A 95 15.95 10.19 -41.65
N PRO A 96 16.17 8.95 -41.16
CA PRO A 96 15.40 7.81 -41.59
C PRO A 96 13.92 7.98 -41.25
N MET A 97 13.04 7.36 -42.04
CA MET A 97 11.58 7.45 -41.83
C MET A 97 11.12 6.95 -40.46
N TRP A 98 11.86 6.01 -39.84
CA TRP A 98 11.56 5.51 -38.50
C TRP A 98 11.70 6.58 -37.40
N VAL A 99 12.28 7.76 -37.69
CA VAL A 99 12.41 8.83 -36.70
C VAL A 99 11.05 9.37 -36.24
N VAL A 100 10.02 9.34 -37.10
CA VAL A 100 8.67 9.81 -36.75
C VAL A 100 8.04 8.95 -35.64
N PRO A 101 7.93 7.61 -35.77
CA PRO A 101 7.46 6.77 -34.66
C PRO A 101 8.39 6.80 -33.44
N PHE A 102 9.70 7.00 -33.62
CA PHE A 102 10.62 7.23 -32.50
C PHE A 102 10.21 8.48 -31.70
N TRP A 103 10.09 9.65 -32.33
CA TRP A 103 9.66 10.88 -31.67
C TRP A 103 8.27 10.75 -31.03
N GLN A 104 7.37 9.99 -31.67
CA GLN A 104 6.05 9.68 -31.09
C GLN A 104 6.18 8.89 -29.78
N GLY A 105 7.06 7.89 -29.73
CA GLY A 105 7.36 7.10 -28.53
C GLY A 105 8.12 7.88 -27.44
N VAL A 106 8.92 8.89 -27.80
CA VAL A 106 9.64 9.73 -26.83
C VAL A 106 8.69 10.56 -25.95
N GLN A 107 7.53 11.00 -26.45
CA GLN A 107 6.59 11.83 -25.67
C GLN A 107 6.10 11.15 -24.37
N PRO A 108 5.51 9.94 -24.40
CA PRO A 108 5.13 9.25 -23.17
C PRO A 108 6.36 8.94 -22.30
N ALA A 109 7.50 8.57 -22.90
CA ALA A 109 8.74 8.33 -22.16
C ALA A 109 9.20 9.55 -21.35
N LYS A 110 9.15 10.75 -21.94
CA LYS A 110 9.43 12.03 -21.25
C LYS A 110 8.47 12.32 -20.12
N THR A 111 7.19 12.02 -20.31
CA THR A 111 6.17 12.22 -19.28
C THR A 111 6.46 11.33 -18.08
N SER A 112 6.77 10.04 -18.34
CA SER A 112 7.19 9.10 -17.31
C SER A 112 8.52 9.50 -16.65
N GLN A 113 9.52 9.93 -17.43
CA GLN A 113 10.79 10.43 -16.91
C GLN A 113 10.57 11.61 -15.96
N ALA A 114 9.84 12.64 -16.39
CA ALA A 114 9.58 13.83 -15.57
C ALA A 114 8.85 13.48 -14.26
N LEU A 115 7.88 12.56 -14.32
CA LEU A 115 7.17 12.06 -13.15
C LEU A 115 8.11 11.35 -12.17
N TRP A 116 8.94 10.43 -12.67
CA TRP A 116 9.86 9.66 -11.83
C TRP A 116 11.03 10.49 -11.31
N THR A 117 11.56 11.44 -12.08
CA THR A 117 12.56 12.40 -11.60
C THR A 117 12.01 13.27 -10.46
N LYS A 118 10.74 13.69 -10.52
CA LYS A 118 10.07 14.39 -9.40
C LYS A 118 10.00 13.51 -8.15
N ALA A 119 9.64 12.23 -8.30
CA ALA A 119 9.57 11.27 -7.21
C ALA A 119 10.95 10.97 -6.60
N GLU A 120 11.97 10.77 -7.44
CA GLU A 120 13.36 10.58 -7.00
C GLU A 120 13.86 11.82 -6.26
N THR A 121 13.64 13.02 -6.80
CA THR A 121 13.98 14.28 -6.12
C THR A 121 13.30 14.37 -4.76
N PHE A 122 12.04 13.94 -4.64
CA PHE A 122 11.33 13.90 -3.36
C PHE A 122 11.95 12.90 -2.37
N LEU A 123 12.40 11.73 -2.84
CA LEU A 123 13.05 10.72 -1.99
C LEU A 123 14.50 11.08 -1.64
N LEU A 124 15.16 11.90 -2.45
CA LEU A 124 16.50 12.43 -2.20
C LEU A 124 16.49 13.75 -1.43
N GLN A 125 15.31 14.38 -1.23
CA GLN A 125 15.20 15.66 -0.55
C GLN A 125 15.78 15.57 0.86
N ASP A 126 16.83 16.37 1.04
CA ASP A 126 17.67 16.56 2.22
C ASP A 126 17.45 15.58 3.39
N THR A 127 17.99 14.38 3.22
CA THR A 127 18.16 13.38 4.26
C THR A 127 19.14 13.81 5.36
N SER A 128 19.86 14.93 5.18
CA SER A 128 20.84 15.46 6.13
C SER A 128 20.22 16.41 7.17
N SER A 129 18.98 16.83 6.98
CA SER A 129 18.27 17.67 7.96
C SER A 129 18.12 16.92 9.28
N ALA A 130 18.66 17.48 10.38
CA ALA A 130 18.50 16.99 11.76
C ALA A 130 17.03 16.74 12.16
N LEU A 131 16.10 17.32 11.42
CA LEU A 131 14.66 17.12 11.55
C LEU A 131 14.18 15.70 11.16
N TRP A 132 15.05 14.86 10.58
CA TRP A 132 14.81 13.43 10.33
C TRP A 132 15.44 12.50 11.37
N ALA A 133 15.97 13.06 12.47
CA ALA A 133 16.53 12.29 13.57
C ALA A 133 15.55 11.23 14.07
N GLU A 134 16.11 10.13 14.57
CA GLU A 134 15.37 8.95 15.01
C GLU A 134 14.22 9.32 15.95
N ARG A 135 13.03 8.83 15.61
CA ARG A 135 11.94 8.74 16.58
C ARG A 135 12.06 7.41 17.29
N GLU A 136 11.76 7.41 18.58
CA GLU A 136 11.74 6.20 19.39
C GLU A 136 10.89 5.11 18.69
N GLY A 137 11.54 3.99 18.34
CA GLY A 137 10.90 2.84 17.70
C GLY A 137 10.66 2.92 16.17
N ARG A 138 11.09 3.96 15.45
CA ARG A 138 11.04 4.01 13.97
C ARG A 138 12.42 4.25 13.36
N PRO A 139 12.75 3.61 12.22
CA PRO A 139 14.00 3.90 11.51
C PRO A 139 14.05 5.40 11.14
N ALA A 140 15.25 5.98 11.18
CA ALA A 140 15.47 7.35 10.74
C ALA A 140 14.82 7.57 9.37
N GLY A 141 14.12 8.69 9.17
CA GLY A 141 13.35 8.92 7.94
C GLY A 141 14.18 8.81 6.66
N ALA A 142 15.46 9.23 6.76
CA ALA A 142 16.46 9.07 5.71
C ALA A 142 16.71 7.61 5.28
N ILE A 143 16.61 6.65 6.20
CA ILE A 143 16.77 5.22 5.89
C ILE A 143 15.55 4.74 5.10
N VAL A 144 14.34 5.09 5.54
CA VAL A 144 13.10 4.72 4.84
C VAL A 144 13.09 5.26 3.42
N MET A 145 13.44 6.53 3.22
CA MET A 145 13.53 7.15 1.89
C MET A 145 14.54 6.43 0.98
N ARG A 146 15.76 6.18 1.47
CA ARG A 146 16.79 5.48 0.68
C ARG A 146 16.41 4.04 0.35
N GLN A 147 15.84 3.30 1.31
CA GLN A 147 15.36 1.94 1.07
C GLN A 147 14.21 1.92 0.06
N THR A 148 13.30 2.89 0.14
CA THR A 148 12.19 3.01 -0.82
C THR A 148 12.72 3.31 -2.22
N LEU A 149 13.68 4.23 -2.35
CA LEU A 149 14.31 4.54 -3.63
C LEU A 149 15.04 3.31 -4.21
N ALA A 150 15.76 2.56 -3.39
CA ALA A 150 16.42 1.33 -3.81
C ALA A 150 15.44 0.29 -4.36
N LEU A 151 14.30 0.09 -3.70
CA LEU A 151 13.24 -0.80 -4.18
C LEU A 151 12.59 -0.26 -5.46
N LEU A 152 12.40 1.05 -5.55
CA LEU A 152 11.74 1.70 -6.67
C LEU A 152 12.56 1.60 -7.96
N TYR A 153 13.88 1.66 -7.88
CA TYR A 153 14.76 1.56 -9.03
C TYR A 153 14.60 0.28 -9.85
N ASP A 154 14.22 -0.83 -9.20
CA ASP A 154 14.06 -2.13 -9.86
C ASP A 154 12.65 -2.33 -10.45
N VAL A 155 11.73 -1.38 -10.23
CA VAL A 155 10.34 -1.45 -10.73
C VAL A 155 10.31 -1.12 -12.22
N LYS A 156 9.58 -1.94 -12.99
CA LYS A 156 9.31 -1.66 -14.41
C LYS A 156 8.40 -0.44 -14.57
N VAL A 157 8.77 0.46 -15.49
CA VAL A 157 8.03 1.69 -15.77
C VAL A 157 6.66 1.40 -16.36
N GLU A 158 6.64 0.45 -17.30
CA GLU A 158 5.42 -0.11 -17.85
C GLU A 158 5.11 -1.41 -17.11
N GLY A 159 3.92 -1.50 -16.56
CA GLY A 159 3.49 -2.67 -15.80
C GLY A 159 2.37 -2.38 -14.84
N LYS A 160 1.91 -3.45 -14.18
CA LYS A 160 0.91 -3.40 -13.12
C LYS A 160 1.58 -3.64 -11.77
N ILE A 161 0.99 -3.09 -10.72
CA ILE A 161 1.40 -3.34 -9.34
C ILE A 161 0.81 -4.69 -8.93
N GLU A 162 1.64 -5.72 -8.97
CA GLU A 162 1.25 -7.06 -8.54
C GLU A 162 0.88 -7.17 -7.06
N GLY A 163 -0.03 -8.10 -6.76
CA GLY A 163 -0.39 -8.49 -5.40
C GLY A 163 -1.52 -7.68 -4.74
N PHE A 164 -2.17 -6.81 -5.51
CA PHE A 164 -3.35 -6.05 -5.08
C PHE A 164 -4.55 -6.43 -5.94
N GLY A 165 -5.77 -6.19 -5.42
CA GLY A 165 -7.01 -6.51 -6.14
C GLY A 165 -7.26 -5.58 -7.34
N ASP A 166 -6.73 -4.37 -7.30
CA ASP A 166 -6.86 -3.40 -8.39
C ASP A 166 -5.62 -3.49 -9.31
N GLU A 167 -5.85 -3.56 -10.63
CA GLU A 167 -4.80 -3.60 -11.66
C GLU A 167 -4.17 -2.22 -11.92
N GLU A 168 -3.52 -1.66 -10.89
CA GLU A 168 -2.95 -0.33 -10.97
C GLU A 168 -1.62 -0.28 -11.71
N LYS A 169 -1.38 0.79 -12.46
CA LYS A 169 -0.12 0.98 -13.18
C LYS A 169 1.01 1.41 -12.23
N THR A 170 2.23 0.93 -12.46
CA THR A 170 3.39 1.22 -11.59
C THR A 170 3.70 2.72 -11.45
N TRP A 171 3.50 3.53 -12.49
CA TRP A 171 3.69 4.99 -12.43
C TRP A 171 2.82 5.70 -11.39
N ARG A 172 1.70 5.10 -10.97
CA ARG A 172 0.86 5.66 -9.89
C ARG A 172 1.59 5.71 -8.56
N LEU A 173 2.58 4.85 -8.32
CA LEU A 173 3.37 4.84 -7.10
C LEU A 173 4.12 6.17 -6.88
N ALA A 174 4.47 6.90 -7.95
CA ALA A 174 5.08 8.23 -7.86
C ALA A 174 4.23 9.22 -7.04
N THR A 175 2.91 9.02 -6.97
CA THR A 175 2.01 9.86 -6.17
C THR A 175 2.36 9.79 -4.68
N PHE A 176 2.77 8.63 -4.15
CA PHE A 176 3.19 8.52 -2.75
C PHE A 176 4.46 9.34 -2.48
N ALA A 177 5.42 9.33 -3.40
CA ALA A 177 6.62 10.18 -3.38
C ALA A 177 6.35 11.60 -3.90
N SER A 178 5.21 12.19 -3.53
CA SER A 178 4.80 13.52 -3.94
C SER A 178 3.86 14.16 -2.90
N ARG A 179 3.39 15.37 -3.21
CA ARG A 179 2.38 16.11 -2.43
C ARG A 179 1.03 16.15 -3.14
N ASP A 180 0.83 15.25 -4.09
CA ASP A 180 -0.39 15.17 -4.87
C ASP A 180 -1.45 14.35 -4.09
N TRP A 181 -2.73 14.57 -4.39
CA TRP A 181 -3.82 13.87 -3.71
C TRP A 181 -3.83 12.38 -4.05
N LEU A 182 -4.16 11.55 -3.06
CA LEU A 182 -4.33 10.12 -3.28
C LEU A 182 -5.67 9.84 -3.94
N ALA A 183 -5.64 9.17 -5.09
CA ALA A 183 -6.81 8.57 -5.70
C ALA A 183 -7.30 7.33 -4.92
N SER A 184 -8.53 6.89 -5.19
CA SER A 184 -9.17 5.72 -4.55
C SER A 184 -8.33 4.44 -4.62
N SER A 185 -7.60 4.24 -5.72
CA SER A 185 -6.75 3.07 -5.87
C SER A 185 -5.54 3.05 -4.92
N HIS A 186 -4.97 4.21 -4.59
CA HIS A 186 -3.95 4.34 -3.55
C HIS A 186 -4.53 4.00 -2.16
N ILE A 187 -5.77 4.43 -1.90
CA ILE A 187 -6.46 4.11 -0.65
C ILE A 187 -6.77 2.62 -0.57
N ASN A 188 -7.17 1.99 -1.67
CA ASN A 188 -7.39 0.54 -1.71
C ASN A 188 -6.10 -0.26 -1.46
N MET A 189 -4.96 0.18 -2.01
CA MET A 189 -3.66 -0.41 -1.68
C MET A 189 -3.36 -0.31 -0.18
N LEU A 190 -3.61 0.84 0.44
CA LEU A 190 -3.44 1.03 1.89
C LEU A 190 -4.37 0.13 2.71
N LEU A 191 -5.63 0.01 2.31
CA LEU A 191 -6.62 -0.85 2.97
C LEU A 191 -6.26 -2.34 2.86
N GLU A 192 -5.73 -2.79 1.71
CA GLU A 192 -5.24 -4.16 1.54
C GLU A 192 -3.98 -4.45 2.38
N LEU A 193 -3.09 -3.46 2.56
CA LEU A 193 -1.99 -3.58 3.51
C LEU A 193 -2.50 -3.73 4.95
N LEU A 194 -3.45 -2.90 5.37
CA LEU A 194 -4.06 -2.96 6.70
C LEU A 194 -4.78 -4.29 6.96
N LYS A 195 -5.51 -4.81 5.96
CA LYS A 195 -6.14 -6.13 6.01
C LYS A 195 -5.12 -7.25 6.27
N LYS A 196 -3.94 -7.19 5.66
CA LYS A 196 -2.85 -8.15 5.93
C LYS A 196 -2.29 -8.01 7.35
N ASP A 197 -2.20 -6.78 7.88
CA ASP A 197 -1.78 -6.58 9.28
C ASP A 197 -2.82 -7.12 10.27
N LEU A 198 -4.10 -6.90 10.02
CA LEU A 198 -5.19 -7.45 10.83
C LEU A 198 -5.16 -8.98 10.84
N ALA A 199 -4.96 -9.60 9.67
CA ALA A 199 -4.80 -11.04 9.58
C ALA A 199 -3.59 -11.54 10.39
N ARG A 200 -2.44 -10.86 10.30
CA ARG A 200 -1.25 -11.17 11.11
C ARG A 200 -1.48 -10.99 12.61
N ALA A 201 -2.33 -10.04 13.00
CA ALA A 201 -2.72 -9.80 14.39
C ALA A 201 -3.86 -10.72 14.87
N GLY A 202 -4.34 -11.67 14.04
CA GLY A 202 -5.44 -12.58 14.38
C GLY A 202 -6.81 -11.89 14.48
N ARG A 203 -6.96 -10.69 13.91
CA ARG A 203 -8.19 -9.88 13.92
C ARG A 203 -9.06 -10.19 12.71
N HIS A 204 -9.70 -11.36 12.73
CA HIS A 204 -10.54 -11.83 11.61
C HIS A 204 -12.00 -11.35 11.68
N ASN A 205 -12.41 -10.71 12.77
CA ASN A 205 -13.76 -10.17 12.96
C ASN A 205 -13.98 -8.80 12.29
N VAL A 206 -12.98 -8.29 11.55
CA VAL A 206 -13.04 -7.01 10.84
C VAL A 206 -12.99 -7.25 9.34
N VAL A 207 -14.00 -6.76 8.63
CA VAL A 207 -14.05 -6.74 7.16
C VAL A 207 -13.52 -5.39 6.69
N ILE A 208 -12.34 -5.41 6.08
CA ILE A 208 -11.82 -4.25 5.34
C ILE A 208 -12.43 -4.23 3.94
N CYS A 209 -13.20 -3.19 3.63
CA CYS A 209 -13.78 -2.97 2.30
C CYS A 209 -13.02 -1.91 1.52
N SER A 210 -13.09 -1.96 0.19
CA SER A 210 -12.53 -0.91 -0.68
C SER A 210 -13.16 0.45 -0.41
N SER A 211 -12.45 1.51 -0.78
CA SER A 211 -12.88 2.91 -0.65
C SER A 211 -14.18 3.24 -1.39
N TYR A 212 -14.62 2.37 -2.31
CA TYR A 212 -15.87 2.53 -3.05
C TYR A 212 -17.11 2.11 -2.25
N VAL A 213 -16.95 1.45 -1.09
CA VAL A 213 -18.07 0.90 -0.32
C VAL A 213 -19.06 1.99 0.11
N TYR A 214 -18.57 3.16 0.53
CA TYR A 214 -19.43 4.28 0.91
C TYR A 214 -20.25 4.78 -0.28
N LYS A 215 -19.64 4.92 -1.47
CA LYS A 215 -20.37 5.31 -2.68
C LYS A 215 -21.50 4.32 -3.01
N LYS A 216 -21.27 3.02 -2.83
CA LYS A 216 -22.33 2.00 -3.01
C LYS A 216 -23.45 2.09 -1.97
N ILE A 217 -23.13 2.51 -0.75
CA ILE A 217 -24.14 2.76 0.29
C ILE A 217 -24.91 4.04 -0.04
N LEU A 218 -24.24 5.10 -0.48
CA LEU A 218 -24.83 6.36 -0.92
C LEU A 218 -25.77 6.16 -2.11
N ASP A 219 -25.34 5.40 -3.13
CA ASP A 219 -26.19 5.03 -4.28
C ASP A 219 -27.50 4.36 -3.81
N GLY A 220 -27.40 3.49 -2.80
CA GLY A 220 -28.57 2.85 -2.19
C GLY A 220 -29.44 3.79 -1.37
N TYR A 221 -28.84 4.78 -0.68
CA TYR A 221 -29.56 5.79 0.09
C TYR A 221 -30.38 6.72 -0.81
N LEU A 222 -29.77 7.15 -1.93
CA LEU A 222 -30.42 7.99 -2.93
C LEU A 222 -31.57 7.26 -3.64
N ASP A 223 -31.56 5.93 -3.65
CA ASP A 223 -32.60 5.05 -4.19
C ASP A 223 -33.20 4.12 -3.11
N LYS A 224 -33.46 4.70 -1.93
CA LYS A 224 -33.91 3.95 -0.74
C LYS A 224 -35.18 3.13 -0.97
N ASP A 225 -36.09 3.59 -1.83
CA ASP A 225 -37.36 2.92 -2.11
C ASP A 225 -37.17 1.61 -2.89
N ASN A 226 -36.08 1.50 -3.67
CA ASN A 226 -35.73 0.29 -4.42
C ASN A 226 -34.53 -0.46 -3.82
N TYR A 227 -33.95 0.01 -2.72
CA TYR A 227 -32.76 -0.58 -2.10
C TYR A 227 -32.86 -2.10 -1.87
N GLN A 228 -34.04 -2.59 -1.46
CA GLN A 228 -34.25 -4.02 -1.20
C GLN A 228 -34.43 -4.85 -2.48
N LYS A 229 -34.91 -4.24 -3.57
CA LYS A 229 -35.32 -4.93 -4.79
C LYS A 229 -34.28 -4.85 -5.91
N SER A 230 -33.60 -3.71 -6.02
CA SER A 230 -32.68 -3.46 -7.13
C SER A 230 -31.40 -4.29 -7.04
N GLU A 231 -30.96 -4.78 -8.19
CA GLU A 231 -29.70 -5.50 -8.36
C GLU A 231 -28.49 -4.56 -8.24
N SER A 232 -28.64 -3.28 -8.60
CA SER A 232 -27.57 -2.27 -8.50
C SER A 232 -27.05 -2.10 -7.07
N HIS A 233 -27.91 -2.36 -6.08
CA HIS A 233 -27.62 -2.21 -4.64
C HIS A 233 -27.25 -3.53 -3.95
N ARG A 234 -27.18 -4.64 -4.70
CA ARG A 234 -26.93 -5.98 -4.16
C ARG A 234 -25.64 -6.05 -3.35
N THR A 235 -24.58 -5.38 -3.79
CA THR A 235 -23.29 -5.39 -3.08
C THR A 235 -23.40 -4.78 -1.69
N ALA A 236 -23.97 -3.57 -1.56
CA ALA A 236 -24.15 -2.90 -0.27
C ALA A 236 -25.13 -3.68 0.63
N ARG A 237 -26.20 -4.26 0.04
CA ARG A 237 -27.20 -5.05 0.76
C ARG A 237 -26.60 -6.34 1.33
N ARG A 238 -25.86 -7.10 0.50
CA ARG A 238 -25.17 -8.32 0.93
C ARG A 238 -24.12 -8.06 1.99
N LEU A 239 -23.40 -6.93 1.88
CA LEU A 239 -22.45 -6.53 2.90
C LEU A 239 -23.16 -6.31 4.24
N GLY A 240 -24.25 -5.53 4.27
CA GLY A 240 -25.04 -5.29 5.49
C GLY A 240 -25.52 -6.59 6.15
N ILE A 241 -26.15 -7.48 5.36
CA ILE A 241 -26.64 -8.79 5.83
C ILE A 241 -25.49 -9.62 6.41
N ARG A 242 -24.35 -9.70 5.71
CA ARG A 242 -23.18 -10.47 6.14
C ARG A 242 -22.63 -9.96 7.47
N LEU A 243 -22.52 -8.64 7.63
CA LEU A 243 -22.03 -8.03 8.88
C LEU A 243 -23.00 -8.29 10.03
N ALA A 244 -24.31 -8.21 9.79
CA ALA A 244 -25.34 -8.46 10.80
C ALA A 244 -25.34 -9.93 11.26
N LEU A 245 -25.32 -10.86 10.31
CA LEU A 245 -25.35 -12.30 10.59
C LEU A 245 -24.13 -12.77 11.40
N HIS A 246 -22.94 -12.30 11.03
CA HIS A 246 -21.69 -12.75 11.64
C HIS A 246 -21.15 -11.80 12.72
N LYS A 247 -21.88 -10.72 13.03
CA LYS A 247 -21.46 -9.67 13.97
C LYS A 247 -20.05 -9.15 13.68
N LEU A 248 -19.75 -8.95 12.39
CA LEU A 248 -18.46 -8.48 11.93
C LEU A 248 -18.43 -6.95 11.95
N ASP A 249 -17.27 -6.39 12.27
CA ASP A 249 -17.01 -4.97 12.10
C ASP A 249 -16.72 -4.69 10.62
N LEU A 250 -17.17 -3.54 10.12
CA LEU A 250 -16.79 -3.01 8.82
C LEU A 250 -15.83 -1.86 9.04
N ALA A 251 -14.69 -1.85 8.36
CA ALA A 251 -13.80 -0.69 8.33
C ALA A 251 -13.42 -0.33 6.90
N SER A 252 -13.42 0.97 6.60
CA SER A 252 -13.05 1.49 5.30
C SER A 252 -12.74 2.99 5.34
N MET A 253 -12.55 3.59 4.18
CA MET A 253 -12.42 5.02 3.98
C MET A 253 -13.44 5.50 2.96
N ALA A 254 -13.94 6.72 3.14
CA ALA A 254 -14.86 7.38 2.23
C ALA A 254 -14.23 8.65 1.68
N ASN A 255 -14.48 8.95 0.41
CA ASN A 255 -14.15 10.25 -0.18
C ASN A 255 -15.41 11.10 -0.16
N ILE A 256 -15.46 12.07 0.75
CA ILE A 256 -16.58 13.01 0.89
C ILE A 256 -16.40 14.10 -0.16
N ASP A 257 -17.47 14.36 -0.92
CA ASP A 257 -17.52 15.34 -2.02
C ASP A 257 -16.43 15.17 -3.09
N GLU A 258 -15.90 13.95 -3.24
CA GLU A 258 -14.76 13.62 -4.10
C GLU A 258 -13.45 14.39 -3.77
N GLU A 259 -13.41 15.09 -2.64
CA GLU A 259 -12.28 15.93 -2.25
C GLU A 259 -11.55 15.51 -0.97
N HIS A 260 -12.26 14.90 -0.01
CA HIS A 260 -11.72 14.67 1.32
C HIS A 260 -11.86 13.23 1.79
N TRP A 261 -10.74 12.60 2.13
CA TRP A 261 -10.70 11.26 2.66
C TRP A 261 -10.95 11.22 4.17
N VAL A 262 -11.97 10.47 4.56
CA VAL A 262 -12.32 10.20 5.97
C VAL A 262 -12.30 8.70 6.21
N ALA A 263 -11.94 8.30 7.43
CA ALA A 263 -11.99 6.91 7.84
C ALA A 263 -13.28 6.64 8.61
N PHE A 264 -13.80 5.41 8.53
CA PHE A 264 -14.92 5.01 9.37
C PHE A 264 -14.89 3.52 9.73
N VAL A 265 -15.49 3.19 10.88
CA VAL A 265 -15.73 1.83 11.35
C VAL A 265 -17.18 1.69 11.79
N VAL A 266 -17.88 0.67 11.30
CA VAL A 266 -19.21 0.29 11.78
C VAL A 266 -19.05 -0.98 12.61
N SER A 267 -19.43 -0.91 13.88
CA SER A 267 -19.33 -2.03 14.81
C SER A 267 -20.71 -2.45 15.30
N PRO A 268 -21.35 -3.45 14.65
CA PRO A 268 -22.68 -3.92 15.03
C PRO A 268 -22.72 -4.45 16.47
N GLY A 269 -21.66 -5.12 16.93
CA GLY A 269 -21.58 -5.63 18.29
C GLY A 269 -21.58 -4.55 19.37
N ALA A 270 -21.01 -3.38 19.07
CA ALA A 270 -20.97 -2.23 19.98
C ALA A 270 -22.08 -1.20 19.72
N LEU A 271 -22.85 -1.38 18.63
CA LEU A 271 -23.79 -0.38 18.10
C LEU A 271 -23.12 1.00 17.98
N THR A 272 -21.95 1.05 17.36
CA THR A 272 -21.20 2.30 17.16
C THR A 272 -20.79 2.49 15.70
N ILE A 273 -20.75 3.76 15.29
CA ILE A 273 -20.09 4.20 14.06
C ILE A 273 -18.96 5.13 14.50
N ALA A 274 -17.72 4.68 14.32
CA ALA A 274 -16.54 5.49 14.55
C ALA A 274 -16.21 6.27 13.26
N TYR A 275 -15.94 7.57 13.39
CA TYR A 275 -15.65 8.49 12.27
C TYR A 275 -14.35 9.24 12.53
N GLY A 276 -13.44 9.22 11.57
CA GLY A 276 -12.11 9.83 11.68
C GLY A 276 -11.87 10.83 10.57
N ASP A 277 -11.70 12.09 10.94
CA ASP A 277 -11.39 13.18 10.05
C ASP A 277 -10.09 13.86 10.50
N SER A 278 -9.11 13.88 9.60
CA SER A 278 -7.81 14.51 9.88
C SER A 278 -7.89 16.03 10.01
N PHE A 279 -8.91 16.72 9.51
CA PHE A 279 -9.14 18.14 9.82
C PHE A 279 -9.83 18.37 11.17
N ALA A 280 -10.19 17.30 11.88
CA ALA A 280 -10.97 17.34 13.11
C ALA A 280 -12.32 18.06 12.95
N PHE A 281 -12.89 18.02 11.76
CA PHE A 281 -14.26 18.47 11.54
C PHE A 281 -15.26 17.50 12.20
N PRO A 282 -16.44 18.00 12.61
CA PRO A 282 -17.53 17.11 13.03
C PRO A 282 -17.91 16.17 11.88
N VAL A 283 -18.61 15.08 12.22
CA VAL A 283 -19.14 14.16 11.21
C VAL A 283 -20.03 14.94 10.23
N ASN A 284 -19.66 14.91 8.95
CA ASN A 284 -20.46 15.48 7.86
C ASN A 284 -21.91 14.95 7.92
N ASP A 285 -22.89 15.86 7.81
CA ASP A 285 -24.29 15.53 8.05
C ASP A 285 -24.88 14.60 6.98
N ASP A 286 -24.48 14.75 5.71
CA ASP A 286 -24.91 13.86 4.63
C ASP A 286 -24.32 12.45 4.82
N PHE A 287 -23.04 12.36 5.16
CA PHE A 287 -22.41 11.10 5.54
C PHE A 287 -23.13 10.45 6.72
N ARG A 288 -23.46 11.24 7.74
CA ARG A 288 -24.19 10.78 8.92
C ARG A 288 -25.58 10.24 8.55
N ALA A 289 -26.33 10.96 7.72
CA ALA A 289 -27.66 10.56 7.28
C ALA A 289 -27.64 9.25 6.50
N VAL A 290 -26.70 9.12 5.55
CA VAL A 290 -26.50 7.92 4.72
C VAL A 290 -26.16 6.71 5.58
N MET A 291 -25.18 6.83 6.48
CA MET A 291 -24.74 5.71 7.31
C MET A 291 -25.77 5.34 8.38
N THR A 292 -26.46 6.33 8.96
CA THR A 292 -27.55 6.08 9.93
C THR A 292 -28.71 5.33 9.27
N TRP A 293 -29.11 5.73 8.07
CA TRP A 293 -30.11 5.00 7.30
C TRP A 293 -29.65 3.57 6.99
N TRP A 294 -28.46 3.40 6.44
CA TRP A 294 -27.97 2.07 6.02
C TRP A 294 -27.86 1.12 7.21
N THR A 295 -27.35 1.60 8.35
CA THR A 295 -27.31 0.78 9.57
C THR A 295 -28.72 0.47 10.11
N GLY A 296 -29.65 1.42 10.07
CA GLY A 296 -31.05 1.18 10.45
C GLY A 296 -31.78 0.16 9.57
N VAL A 297 -31.35 -0.02 8.32
CA VAL A 297 -31.90 -1.04 7.41
C VAL A 297 -31.42 -2.46 7.76
N HIS A 298 -30.17 -2.62 8.23
CA HIS A 298 -29.53 -3.93 8.36
C HIS A 298 -29.41 -4.46 9.79
N PHE A 299 -29.49 -3.59 10.79
CA PHE A 299 -29.21 -3.94 12.18
C PHE A 299 -30.36 -3.51 13.08
N SER A 300 -30.62 -4.29 14.14
CA SER A 300 -31.52 -3.89 15.21
C SER A 300 -30.77 -3.00 16.21
N GLY A 301 -31.23 -1.75 16.37
CA GLY A 301 -30.69 -0.82 17.35
C GLY A 301 -30.27 0.53 16.78
N THR A 302 -30.07 1.48 17.68
CA THR A 302 -29.59 2.83 17.32
C THR A 302 -28.08 2.88 17.50
N PHE A 303 -27.37 3.21 16.43
CA PHE A 303 -25.92 3.34 16.47
C PHE A 303 -25.53 4.68 17.10
N ARG A 304 -24.53 4.65 17.98
CA ARG A 304 -23.92 5.85 18.55
C ARG A 304 -22.73 6.27 17.70
N TRP A 305 -22.61 7.57 17.47
CA TRP A 305 -21.47 8.13 16.76
C TRP A 305 -20.31 8.36 17.73
N GLN A 306 -19.11 7.98 17.31
CA GLN A 306 -17.87 8.18 18.05
C GLN A 306 -16.83 8.80 17.11
N MET A 307 -16.05 9.76 17.61
CA MET A 307 -14.90 10.27 16.88
C MET A 307 -13.70 9.33 17.08
N MET A 308 -13.03 8.97 15.98
CA MET A 308 -11.77 8.25 16.02
C MET A 308 -10.63 9.23 16.30
N GLU A 309 -9.62 8.77 17.02
CA GLU A 309 -8.37 9.52 17.14
C GLU A 309 -7.65 9.49 15.78
N VAL A 310 -7.44 10.68 15.23
CA VAL A 310 -6.72 10.89 13.97
C VAL A 310 -5.79 12.08 14.17
N THR A 311 -4.57 11.97 13.65
CA THR A 311 -3.63 13.09 13.64
C THR A 311 -4.22 14.28 12.88
N LYS A 312 -4.17 15.45 13.50
CA LYS A 312 -4.61 16.69 12.84
C LYS A 312 -3.72 17.02 11.64
N GLN A 313 -4.35 17.15 10.47
CA GLN A 313 -3.74 17.59 9.23
C GLN A 313 -3.43 19.08 9.28
N VAL A 314 -2.27 19.45 8.72
CA VAL A 314 -1.81 20.84 8.59
C VAL A 314 -1.50 21.24 7.15
N ASP A 315 -1.78 20.36 6.19
CA ASP A 315 -1.61 20.58 4.76
C ASP A 315 -2.93 20.33 4.02
N THR A 316 -2.91 20.29 2.68
CA THR A 316 -4.12 20.13 1.87
C THR A 316 -4.22 18.76 1.20
N PHE A 317 -3.34 17.80 1.47
CA PHE A 317 -3.22 16.58 0.64
C PHE A 317 -2.97 15.28 1.44
N SER A 318 -2.77 15.38 2.75
CA SER A 318 -2.42 14.23 3.60
C SER A 318 -3.64 13.48 4.16
N CYS A 319 -4.87 13.83 3.79
CA CYS A 319 -6.09 13.30 4.43
C CYS A 319 -6.21 11.78 4.26
N GLY A 320 -5.87 11.27 3.07
CA GLY A 320 -5.85 9.83 2.82
C GLY A 320 -4.82 9.07 3.67
N ILE A 321 -3.68 9.70 3.96
CA ILE A 321 -2.59 9.07 4.75
C ILE A 321 -2.92 9.11 6.23
N LEU A 322 -3.33 10.28 6.74
CA LEU A 322 -3.63 10.48 8.14
C LEU A 322 -4.92 9.73 8.53
N GLY A 323 -5.95 9.78 7.68
CA GLY A 323 -7.17 8.98 7.85
C GLY A 323 -6.88 7.48 7.83
N GLY A 324 -6.04 7.01 6.90
CA GLY A 324 -5.61 5.62 6.83
C GLY A 324 -4.83 5.16 8.07
N ASN A 325 -3.92 5.99 8.57
CA ASN A 325 -3.20 5.75 9.82
C ASN A 325 -4.13 5.75 11.04
N GLY A 326 -5.07 6.70 11.12
CA GLY A 326 -6.08 6.74 12.17
C GLY A 326 -6.97 5.49 12.18
N LEU A 327 -7.36 5.00 10.99
CA LEU A 327 -8.07 3.72 10.87
C LEU A 327 -7.24 2.55 11.39
N GLY A 328 -5.96 2.47 11.00
CA GLY A 328 -5.04 1.47 11.53
C GLY A 328 -4.89 1.56 13.05
N HIS A 329 -4.75 2.76 13.60
CA HIS A 329 -4.65 3.02 15.03
C HIS A 329 -5.90 2.56 15.78
N HIS A 330 -7.08 2.89 15.27
CA HIS A 330 -8.34 2.48 15.87
C HIS A 330 -8.47 0.95 15.96
N LEU A 331 -8.00 0.22 14.94
CA LEU A 331 -8.15 -1.24 14.86
C LEU A 331 -7.01 -2.03 15.54
N LEU A 332 -5.80 -1.49 15.58
CA LEU A 332 -4.58 -2.19 16.04
C LEU A 332 -3.83 -1.45 17.17
N GLY A 333 -4.35 -0.33 17.65
CA GLY A 333 -3.82 0.43 18.78
C GLY A 333 -2.37 0.86 18.59
N SER A 334 -1.54 0.55 19.60
CA SER A 334 -0.11 0.91 19.62
C SER A 334 0.73 0.28 18.51
N THR A 335 0.24 -0.77 17.83
CA THR A 335 0.92 -1.33 16.64
C THR A 335 0.89 -0.34 15.47
N TYR A 336 -0.11 0.55 15.45
CA TYR A 336 -0.27 1.63 14.50
C TYR A 336 -0.26 2.96 15.27
N PRO A 337 0.89 3.43 15.77
CA PRO A 337 0.92 4.70 16.49
C PRO A 337 0.53 5.83 15.54
N LEU A 338 -0.24 6.79 16.07
CA LEU A 338 -0.63 7.98 15.32
C LEU A 338 0.60 8.71 14.81
N ILE A 339 0.55 9.14 13.55
CA ILE A 339 1.61 9.95 12.96
C ILE A 339 1.68 11.27 13.74
N ALA A 340 2.86 11.75 14.10
CA ALA A 340 2.91 13.05 14.77
C ALA A 340 2.40 14.18 13.84
N THR A 341 1.78 15.19 14.42
CA THR A 341 1.33 16.38 13.69
C THR A 341 2.48 17.04 12.91
N GLY A 342 2.17 17.45 11.68
CA GLY A 342 3.13 18.14 10.81
C GLY A 342 3.18 17.55 9.41
N ARG A 343 3.68 18.34 8.46
CA ARG A 343 3.82 17.93 7.06
C ARG A 343 4.82 16.80 6.87
N ARG A 344 6.01 16.92 7.46
CA ARG A 344 7.12 15.96 7.25
C ARG A 344 6.81 14.55 7.77
N PRO A 345 6.20 14.37 8.96
CA PRO A 345 5.74 13.05 9.40
C PRO A 345 4.75 12.40 8.43
N ALA A 346 3.81 13.16 7.89
CA ALA A 346 2.86 12.65 6.88
C ALA A 346 3.57 12.27 5.57
N GLU A 347 4.51 13.10 5.11
CA GLU A 347 5.36 12.81 3.94
C GLU A 347 6.19 11.54 4.15
N LEU A 348 6.76 11.33 5.34
CA LEU A 348 7.48 10.11 5.66
C LEU A 348 6.58 8.87 5.67
N GLU A 349 5.36 8.99 6.23
CA GLU A 349 4.41 7.88 6.19
C GLU A 349 4.02 7.52 4.74
N ARG A 350 3.86 8.51 3.85
CA ARG A 350 3.62 8.23 2.41
C ARG A 350 4.71 7.35 1.83
N VAL A 351 5.97 7.68 2.11
CA VAL A 351 7.13 6.92 1.63
C VAL A 351 7.16 5.54 2.27
N GLU A 352 6.85 5.41 3.55
CA GLU A 352 6.77 4.11 4.23
C GLU A 352 5.67 3.22 3.64
N ILE A 353 4.49 3.77 3.35
CA ILE A 353 3.40 3.05 2.67
C ILE A 353 3.86 2.60 1.28
N MET A 354 4.50 3.48 0.51
CA MET A 354 5.07 3.12 -0.79
C MET A 354 6.09 1.98 -0.68
N ARG A 355 6.98 2.03 0.32
CA ARG A 355 7.95 0.96 0.60
C ARG A 355 7.26 -0.37 0.84
N ARG A 356 6.19 -0.37 1.65
CA ARG A 356 5.39 -1.57 1.94
C ARG A 356 4.67 -2.11 0.70
N ILE A 357 4.17 -1.23 -0.17
CA ILE A 357 3.59 -1.60 -1.46
C ILE A 357 4.64 -2.26 -2.35
N LEU A 358 5.83 -1.68 -2.46
CA LEU A 358 6.94 -2.20 -3.27
C LEU A 358 7.43 -3.58 -2.78
N LEU A 359 7.54 -3.75 -1.46
CA LEU A 359 7.88 -5.05 -0.87
C LEU A 359 6.81 -6.10 -1.17
N HIS A 360 5.53 -5.71 -1.06
CA HIS A 360 4.42 -6.61 -1.38
C HIS A 360 4.43 -7.01 -2.87
N HIS A 361 4.60 -6.04 -3.76
CA HIS A 361 4.72 -6.24 -5.20
C HIS A 361 5.83 -7.25 -5.54
N ARG A 362 7.03 -7.07 -4.98
CA ARG A 362 8.17 -7.97 -5.19
C ARG A 362 7.87 -9.41 -4.73
N ASN A 363 7.27 -9.56 -3.55
CA ASN A 363 6.93 -10.89 -3.03
C ASN A 363 5.87 -11.60 -3.90
N SER A 364 4.92 -10.84 -4.45
CA SER A 364 3.91 -11.37 -5.36
C SER A 364 4.51 -11.82 -6.70
N LEU A 365 5.47 -11.08 -7.25
CA LEU A 365 6.20 -11.51 -8.45
C LEU A 365 6.91 -12.85 -8.22
N SER A 366 7.67 -12.99 -7.13
CA SER A 366 8.36 -14.25 -6.82
C SER A 366 7.42 -15.44 -6.62
N SER A 367 6.21 -15.21 -6.11
CA SER A 367 5.21 -16.27 -5.94
C SER A 367 4.66 -16.75 -7.30
N SER A 368 4.48 -15.83 -8.25
CA SER A 368 3.95 -16.16 -9.58
C SER A 368 4.91 -16.98 -10.44
N GLU A 369 6.23 -16.75 -10.30
CA GLU A 369 7.25 -17.49 -11.03
C GLU A 369 7.29 -18.97 -10.62
N THR A 370 7.10 -19.25 -9.32
CA THR A 370 7.11 -20.64 -8.80
C THR A 370 5.89 -21.46 -9.22
N SER A 371 4.80 -20.82 -9.65
CA SER A 371 3.58 -21.54 -10.09
C SER A 371 3.63 -22.02 -11.54
N HIS A 372 4.67 -21.68 -12.32
CA HIS A 372 4.66 -21.93 -13.77
C HIS A 372 5.52 -23.09 -14.29
N GLU A 373 6.22 -23.87 -13.47
CA GLU A 373 7.04 -24.98 -13.97
C GLU A 373 6.93 -26.29 -13.18
N THR A 374 5.97 -27.11 -13.58
CA THR A 374 6.30 -28.46 -14.08
C THR A 374 5.24 -28.82 -15.12
N PRO A 375 5.59 -29.09 -16.39
CA PRO A 375 4.62 -29.66 -17.32
C PRO A 375 4.12 -30.96 -16.72
N ILE A 376 2.83 -30.99 -16.37
CA ILE A 376 2.16 -32.21 -15.93
C ILE A 376 2.30 -33.20 -17.08
N VAL A 377 3.16 -34.20 -16.89
CA VAL A 377 3.25 -35.36 -17.77
C VAL A 377 1.83 -35.95 -17.83
N PRO A 378 1.24 -36.15 -19.02
CA PRO A 378 -0.05 -36.81 -19.14
C PRO A 378 0.02 -38.16 -18.42
N CYS A 379 -0.70 -38.28 -17.31
CA CYS A 379 -0.86 -39.54 -16.60
C CYS A 379 -1.87 -40.35 -17.42
N ASP A 380 -1.37 -41.19 -18.33
CA ASP A 380 -2.20 -42.16 -19.04
C ASP A 380 -2.85 -43.08 -18.00
N SER A 381 -4.19 -43.05 -18.02
CA SER A 381 -5.20 -43.85 -17.30
C SER A 381 -4.71 -44.75 -16.15
N LEU A 382 -5.01 -44.35 -14.92
CA LEU A 382 -5.14 -45.28 -13.79
C LEU A 382 -6.13 -46.40 -14.17
N ASP A 383 -5.70 -47.65 -13.98
CA ASP A 383 -6.54 -48.84 -14.19
C ASP A 383 -7.80 -48.75 -13.30
N ARG A 384 -8.94 -49.16 -13.86
CA ARG A 384 -10.24 -49.22 -13.17
C ARG A 384 -10.12 -50.05 -11.89
N ALA A 385 -9.32 -51.11 -11.92
CA ALA A 385 -9.06 -51.95 -10.76
C ALA A 385 -8.32 -51.21 -9.64
N GLU A 386 -7.44 -50.27 -9.98
CA GLU A 386 -6.68 -49.47 -9.02
C GLU A 386 -7.53 -48.34 -8.43
N THR A 387 -8.42 -47.77 -9.24
CA THR A 387 -9.45 -46.82 -8.80
C THR A 387 -10.41 -47.47 -7.78
N ASP A 388 -10.89 -48.68 -8.08
CA ASP A 388 -11.77 -49.44 -7.18
C ASP A 388 -11.06 -49.82 -5.88
N ARG A 389 -9.76 -50.15 -5.94
CA ARG A 389 -8.94 -50.44 -4.76
C ARG A 389 -8.75 -49.22 -3.85
N LEU A 390 -8.48 -48.06 -4.44
CA LEU A 390 -8.37 -46.79 -3.75
C LEU A 390 -9.70 -46.36 -3.12
N GLU A 391 -10.82 -46.56 -3.83
CA GLU A 391 -12.16 -46.29 -3.31
C GLU A 391 -12.48 -47.15 -2.07
N GLN A 392 -12.19 -48.45 -2.13
CA GLN A 392 -12.43 -49.35 -1.01
C GLN A 392 -11.54 -48.99 0.19
N ALA A 393 -10.27 -48.67 -0.05
CA ALA A 393 -9.35 -48.24 1.00
C ALA A 393 -9.79 -46.91 1.65
N LEU A 394 -10.24 -45.93 0.86
CA LEU A 394 -10.71 -44.63 1.36
C LEU A 394 -12.03 -44.76 2.11
N THR A 395 -12.98 -45.54 1.59
CA THR A 395 -14.28 -45.80 2.25
C THR A 395 -14.07 -46.48 3.59
N PHE A 396 -13.14 -47.44 3.66
CA PHE A 396 -12.77 -48.14 4.89
C PHE A 396 -12.07 -47.22 5.91
N MET A 397 -11.06 -46.45 5.47
CA MET A 397 -10.32 -45.54 6.35
C MET A 397 -11.18 -44.40 6.91
N LEU A 398 -12.14 -43.89 6.13
CA LEU A 398 -12.93 -42.71 6.48
C LEU A 398 -14.30 -43.05 7.08
N ARG A 399 -14.68 -44.34 7.15
CA ARG A 399 -15.97 -44.83 7.65
C ARG A 399 -17.17 -44.05 7.06
N LEU A 400 -17.16 -43.84 5.75
CA LEU A 400 -18.21 -43.09 5.06
C LEU A 400 -19.52 -43.90 5.02
N PRO A 401 -20.70 -43.30 5.29
CA PRO A 401 -21.98 -43.96 5.13
C PRO A 401 -22.24 -44.30 3.65
N GLU A 402 -23.08 -45.29 3.38
CA GLU A 402 -23.27 -45.87 2.03
C GLU A 402 -23.73 -44.83 1.00
N GLU A 403 -24.53 -43.85 1.43
CA GLU A 403 -25.01 -42.70 0.64
C GLU A 403 -23.87 -41.79 0.12
N SER A 404 -22.74 -41.76 0.84
CA SER A 404 -21.55 -40.99 0.49
C SER A 404 -20.67 -41.66 -0.56
N ARG A 405 -20.90 -42.95 -0.85
CA ARG A 405 -20.09 -43.74 -1.79
C ARG A 405 -20.29 -43.28 -3.23
N THR A 406 -21.49 -42.87 -3.61
CA THR A 406 -21.80 -42.38 -4.96
C THR A 406 -21.06 -41.08 -5.28
N LEU A 407 -21.02 -40.13 -4.33
CA LEU A 407 -20.27 -38.88 -4.48
C LEU A 407 -18.75 -39.14 -4.48
N THR A 408 -18.27 -40.03 -3.60
CA THR A 408 -16.86 -40.42 -3.53
C THR A 408 -16.40 -41.12 -4.81
N ARG A 409 -17.22 -42.03 -5.38
CA ARG A 409 -16.99 -42.66 -6.70
C ARG A 409 -16.90 -41.63 -7.81
N ARG A 410 -17.83 -40.69 -7.83
CA ARG A 410 -17.84 -39.61 -8.82
C ARG A 410 -16.57 -38.74 -8.72
N MET A 411 -16.17 -38.39 -7.51
CA MET A 411 -14.97 -37.59 -7.26
C MET A 411 -13.68 -38.34 -7.67
N LEU A 412 -13.65 -39.66 -7.49
CA LEU A 412 -12.52 -40.50 -7.88
C LEU A 412 -12.51 -40.83 -9.38
N SER A 413 -13.68 -40.96 -10.03
CA SER A 413 -13.78 -41.23 -11.48
C SER A 413 -13.44 -40.02 -12.35
N GLU A 414 -13.43 -38.82 -11.78
CA GLU A 414 -13.03 -37.57 -12.44
C GLU A 414 -11.54 -37.25 -12.24
N LEU A 415 -10.75 -38.17 -11.67
CA LEU A 415 -9.28 -38.08 -11.61
C LEU A 415 -8.70 -38.43 -13.00
N PRO A 416 -8.62 -37.42 -13.87
CA PRO A 416 -7.42 -36.57 -13.94
C PRO A 416 -7.72 -35.05 -13.94
N ARG A 417 -8.96 -34.64 -13.66
CA ARG A 417 -9.42 -33.24 -13.76
C ARG A 417 -9.16 -32.38 -12.52
N PHE A 418 -8.76 -32.96 -11.39
CA PHE A 418 -8.60 -32.22 -10.15
C PHE A 418 -7.15 -32.21 -9.69
N ASP A 419 -6.63 -31.03 -9.36
CA ASP A 419 -5.31 -30.89 -8.76
C ASP A 419 -5.26 -31.48 -7.33
N LEU A 420 -4.05 -31.73 -6.85
CA LEU A 420 -3.79 -32.34 -5.54
C LEU A 420 -4.39 -31.52 -4.38
N GLU A 421 -4.46 -30.20 -4.53
CA GLU A 421 -5.05 -29.30 -3.53
C GLU A 421 -6.56 -29.52 -3.43
N THR A 422 -7.24 -29.58 -4.58
CA THR A 422 -8.68 -29.84 -4.69
C THR A 422 -9.00 -31.20 -4.06
N LEU A 423 -8.20 -32.22 -4.34
CA LEU A 423 -8.35 -33.56 -3.77
C LEU A 423 -8.10 -33.60 -2.27
N ALA A 424 -7.11 -32.88 -1.78
CA ALA A 424 -6.81 -32.77 -0.35
C ALA A 424 -7.95 -32.05 0.41
N LEU A 425 -8.47 -30.96 -0.16
CA LEU A 425 -9.62 -30.24 0.41
C LEU A 425 -10.88 -31.11 0.39
N LEU A 426 -11.17 -31.76 -0.72
CA LEU A 426 -12.28 -32.72 -0.83
C LEU A 426 -12.17 -33.87 0.19
N ARG A 427 -10.95 -34.39 0.44
CA ARG A 427 -10.66 -35.40 1.45
C ARG A 427 -10.85 -34.89 2.88
N LEU A 428 -10.52 -33.62 3.14
CA LEU A 428 -10.68 -32.96 4.46
C LEU A 428 -12.16 -32.65 4.81
N TYR A 429 -13.01 -32.47 3.80
CA TYR A 429 -14.39 -31.98 3.93
C TYR A 429 -15.45 -32.97 3.47
N GLY A 430 -15.17 -34.28 3.42
CA GLY A 430 -16.09 -35.31 2.93
C GLY A 430 -17.53 -35.22 3.49
N PRO A 431 -18.49 -36.01 2.97
CA PRO A 431 -19.93 -35.74 3.07
C PRO A 431 -20.49 -35.48 4.47
N ARG A 432 -19.87 -36.04 5.51
CA ARG A 432 -20.24 -35.81 6.92
C ARG A 432 -20.01 -34.37 7.41
N ARG A 433 -19.15 -33.60 6.76
CA ARG A 433 -18.90 -32.17 7.02
C ARG A 433 -19.59 -31.24 6.01
N TYR A 434 -20.17 -31.82 4.95
CA TYR A 434 -21.03 -31.13 3.98
C TYR A 434 -22.29 -30.56 4.65
N ALA A 435 -22.82 -31.23 5.67
CA ALA A 435 -23.94 -30.75 6.49
C ALA A 435 -23.65 -29.43 7.25
N LEU A 436 -22.38 -29.03 7.40
CA LEU A 436 -22.01 -27.74 8.01
C LEU A 436 -21.95 -26.59 6.99
N CYS A 437 -22.09 -26.89 5.70
CA CYS A 437 -22.10 -25.92 4.60
C CYS A 437 -23.51 -25.50 4.17
N GLU A 438 -24.58 -26.03 4.80
CA GLU A 438 -25.99 -25.75 4.49
C GLU A 438 -26.41 -24.27 4.67
N GLU A 439 -25.53 -23.40 5.13
CA GLU A 439 -25.83 -21.98 5.37
C GLU A 439 -25.36 -21.03 4.24
N ASP A 440 -24.62 -21.53 3.25
CA ASP A 440 -24.30 -20.75 2.03
C ASP A 440 -24.82 -21.49 0.80
N ASP A 441 -26.02 -21.09 0.37
CA ASP A 441 -26.74 -21.65 -0.78
C ASP A 441 -25.87 -21.71 -2.03
N ARG A 442 -24.90 -20.80 -2.18
CA ARG A 442 -24.02 -20.77 -3.37
C ARG A 442 -22.90 -21.79 -3.27
N VAL A 443 -22.36 -22.03 -2.07
CA VAL A 443 -21.41 -23.12 -1.84
C VAL A 443 -22.10 -24.46 -2.06
N VAL A 444 -23.31 -24.64 -1.53
CA VAL A 444 -24.10 -25.85 -1.75
C VAL A 444 -24.47 -26.00 -3.23
N GLU A 445 -24.95 -24.95 -3.89
CA GLU A 445 -25.28 -24.95 -5.32
C GLU A 445 -24.06 -25.33 -6.15
N ILE A 446 -22.88 -24.73 -5.92
CA ILE A 446 -21.67 -25.05 -6.68
C ILE A 446 -21.19 -26.47 -6.40
N LEU A 447 -21.21 -26.92 -5.14
CA LEU A 447 -20.78 -28.26 -4.75
C LEU A 447 -21.76 -29.37 -5.14
N THR A 448 -23.04 -29.06 -5.40
CA THR A 448 -24.05 -30.03 -5.86
C THR A 448 -24.31 -29.96 -7.36
N ASN A 449 -24.01 -28.85 -8.02
CA ASN A 449 -24.24 -28.67 -9.45
C ASN A 449 -23.20 -29.43 -10.28
N GLU A 450 -23.71 -30.37 -11.08
CA GLU A 450 -22.92 -31.25 -11.95
C GLU A 450 -22.15 -30.54 -13.06
N LYS A 451 -22.54 -29.30 -13.37
CA LYS A 451 -21.93 -28.47 -14.41
C LYS A 451 -20.93 -27.46 -13.87
N SER A 452 -20.69 -27.44 -12.55
CA SER A 452 -19.69 -26.56 -11.94
C SER A 452 -18.30 -26.86 -12.49
N SER A 453 -17.59 -25.83 -12.90
CA SER A 453 -16.19 -25.95 -13.33
C SER A 453 -15.28 -26.30 -12.14
N GLN A 454 -14.10 -26.86 -12.43
CA GLN A 454 -13.06 -27.10 -11.41
C GLN A 454 -12.73 -25.84 -10.61
N SER A 455 -12.65 -24.70 -11.28
CA SER A 455 -12.34 -23.41 -10.64
C SER A 455 -13.41 -22.98 -9.63
N GLU A 456 -14.69 -23.22 -9.95
CA GLU A 456 -15.82 -22.91 -9.08
C GLU A 456 -15.85 -23.87 -7.89
N LEU A 457 -15.63 -25.17 -8.13
CA LEU A 457 -15.52 -26.18 -7.07
C LEU A 457 -14.39 -25.86 -6.09
N LEU A 458 -13.19 -25.54 -6.59
CA LEU A 458 -12.04 -25.19 -5.75
C LEU A 458 -12.29 -23.90 -4.96
N ALA A 459 -12.92 -22.89 -5.57
CA ALA A 459 -13.31 -21.67 -4.87
C ALA A 459 -14.34 -21.93 -3.77
N ALA A 460 -15.35 -22.77 -4.04
CA ALA A 460 -16.37 -23.16 -3.06
C ALA A 460 -15.76 -23.98 -1.90
N LEU A 461 -14.85 -24.91 -2.20
CA LEU A 461 -14.14 -25.72 -1.19
C LEU A 461 -13.21 -24.87 -0.32
N ARG A 462 -12.47 -23.91 -0.91
CA ARG A 462 -11.64 -22.97 -0.14
C ARG A 462 -12.50 -22.06 0.75
N LEU A 463 -13.66 -21.65 0.26
CA LEU A 463 -14.63 -20.88 1.05
C LEU A 463 -15.19 -21.70 2.20
N ALA A 464 -15.63 -22.94 1.95
CA ALA A 464 -16.08 -23.88 2.97
C ALA A 464 -14.98 -24.17 4.01
N HIS A 465 -13.73 -24.36 3.57
CA HIS A 465 -12.56 -24.51 4.44
C HIS A 465 -12.35 -23.29 5.34
N SER A 466 -12.46 -22.09 4.77
CA SER A 466 -12.34 -20.84 5.52
C SER A 466 -13.47 -20.70 6.56
N MET A 467 -14.72 -20.99 6.17
CA MET A 467 -15.88 -20.97 7.07
C MET A 467 -15.74 -21.98 8.22
N PHE A 468 -15.24 -23.19 7.92
CA PHE A 468 -14.98 -24.23 8.92
C PHE A 468 -13.89 -23.81 9.92
N ASN A 469 -12.77 -23.26 9.45
CA ASN A 469 -11.68 -22.79 10.31
C ASN A 469 -12.10 -21.63 11.22
N ILE A 470 -13.03 -20.78 10.76
CA ILE A 470 -13.62 -19.71 11.58
C ILE A 470 -14.47 -20.31 12.72
N ARG A 471 -15.20 -21.40 12.47
CA ARG A 471 -16.08 -22.07 13.45
C ARG A 471 -15.34 -22.94 14.46
N ALA A 472 -14.27 -23.64 14.08
CA ALA A 472 -13.53 -24.56 14.97
C ALA A 472 -12.71 -23.87 16.09
N SER A 473 -12.99 -22.60 16.41
CA SER A 473 -12.03 -21.67 17.02
C SER A 473 -11.98 -21.60 18.57
N GLU A 474 -12.48 -22.59 19.31
CA GLU A 474 -12.20 -22.67 20.76
C GLU A 474 -11.10 -23.71 21.07
N GLU A 475 -11.20 -24.89 20.47
CA GLU A 475 -10.31 -26.03 20.75
C GLU A 475 -9.05 -26.00 19.87
N HIS A 476 -9.18 -25.54 18.62
CA HIS A 476 -8.06 -25.35 17.70
C HIS A 476 -7.11 -24.23 18.17
N ARG A 477 -7.59 -23.22 18.90
CA ARG A 477 -6.72 -22.18 19.51
C ARG A 477 -5.78 -22.76 20.56
N ARG A 478 -6.24 -23.74 21.36
CA ARG A 478 -5.39 -24.38 22.39
C ARG A 478 -4.35 -25.30 21.77
N VAL A 479 -4.71 -25.97 20.68
CA VAL A 479 -3.80 -26.86 19.93
C VAL A 479 -2.80 -26.05 19.10
N LEU A 480 -3.22 -24.98 18.41
CA LEU A 480 -2.31 -24.12 17.64
C LEU A 480 -1.44 -23.23 18.52
N ALA A 481 -1.90 -22.75 19.69
CA ALA A 481 -1.02 -22.04 20.62
C ALA A 481 0.07 -22.96 21.18
N ARG A 482 -0.25 -24.25 21.42
CA ARG A 482 0.75 -25.27 21.76
C ARG A 482 1.65 -25.60 20.59
N ALA A 483 1.11 -25.79 19.39
CA ALA A 483 1.88 -26.12 18.19
C ALA A 483 2.78 -24.97 17.74
N ALA A 484 2.34 -23.72 17.82
CA ALA A 484 3.14 -22.53 17.51
C ALA A 484 4.22 -22.28 18.57
N SER A 485 3.95 -22.59 19.85
CA SER A 485 4.98 -22.56 20.90
C SER A 485 6.03 -23.66 20.68
N ILE A 486 5.62 -24.86 20.26
CA ILE A 486 6.51 -25.97 19.90
C ILE A 486 7.30 -25.64 18.63
N ASP A 487 6.65 -25.11 17.59
CA ASP A 487 7.25 -24.76 16.30
C ASP A 487 8.20 -23.56 16.40
N GLN A 488 7.89 -22.57 17.24
CA GLN A 488 8.80 -21.46 17.54
C GLN A 488 10.03 -21.91 18.34
N HIS A 489 9.89 -22.91 19.21
CA HIS A 489 11.04 -23.53 19.90
C HIS A 489 11.85 -24.48 19.00
N PHE A 490 11.18 -25.21 18.11
CA PHE A 490 11.77 -26.17 17.19
C PHE A 490 12.53 -25.47 16.04
N ASN A 491 11.94 -24.41 15.46
CA ASN A 491 12.54 -23.64 14.37
C ASN A 491 13.76 -22.80 14.79
N ARG A 492 13.86 -22.42 16.07
CA ARG A 492 15.03 -21.71 16.61
C ARG A 492 16.23 -22.63 16.90
N SER A 493 16.04 -23.95 16.95
CA SER A 493 16.99 -24.84 17.62
C SER A 493 17.61 -25.95 16.75
N VAL A 494 17.20 -26.12 15.49
CA VAL A 494 17.61 -27.31 14.70
C VAL A 494 18.05 -26.97 13.27
N ARG A 495 19.17 -27.57 12.82
CA ARG A 495 19.79 -27.35 11.49
C ARG A 495 18.86 -27.82 10.34
N PRO A 496 18.92 -27.20 9.15
CA PRO A 496 18.09 -27.56 7.99
C PRO A 496 18.15 -29.03 7.56
N PHE A 497 19.30 -29.70 7.72
CA PHE A 497 19.44 -31.11 7.32
C PHE A 497 18.75 -32.08 8.32
N ILE A 498 18.70 -31.74 9.62
CA ILE A 498 17.95 -32.51 10.62
C ILE A 498 16.45 -32.32 10.39
N ARG A 499 16.04 -31.14 9.90
CA ARG A 499 14.67 -30.88 9.45
C ARG A 499 14.29 -31.79 8.28
N ALA A 500 15.15 -31.91 7.27
CA ALA A 500 14.94 -32.82 6.15
C ALA A 500 14.89 -34.29 6.58
N SER A 501 15.77 -34.72 7.50
CA SER A 501 15.80 -36.10 8.01
C SER A 501 14.60 -36.44 8.91
N ALA A 502 14.17 -35.53 9.78
CA ALA A 502 12.98 -35.70 10.62
C ALA A 502 11.69 -35.71 9.78
N TYR A 503 11.64 -34.90 8.71
CA TYR A 503 10.54 -34.96 7.75
C TYR A 503 10.55 -36.27 6.95
N ALA A 504 11.73 -36.75 6.54
CA ALA A 504 11.88 -38.03 5.86
C ALA A 504 11.46 -39.22 6.76
N GLN A 505 11.83 -39.22 8.04
CA GLN A 505 11.40 -40.24 9.01
C GLN A 505 9.91 -40.17 9.37
N ALA A 506 9.32 -38.97 9.41
CA ALA A 506 7.89 -38.81 9.63
C ALA A 506 7.06 -39.32 8.43
N MET A 507 7.65 -39.27 7.23
CA MET A 507 7.05 -39.80 6.00
C MET A 507 7.38 -41.29 5.76
N ASP A 508 8.49 -41.79 6.30
CA ASP A 508 8.90 -43.20 6.23
C ASP A 508 9.52 -43.66 7.59
N PRO A 509 8.73 -44.32 8.46
CA PRO A 509 9.15 -44.70 9.81
C PRO A 509 10.31 -45.71 9.89
N LEU A 510 10.75 -46.28 8.76
CA LEU A 510 11.79 -47.32 8.72
C LEU A 510 13.22 -46.78 8.56
N GLN A 511 13.41 -45.47 8.41
CA GLN A 511 14.74 -44.86 8.34
C GLN A 511 15.49 -44.87 9.69
N THR A 512 16.76 -45.28 9.68
CA THR A 512 17.61 -45.36 10.88
C THR A 512 17.98 -43.96 11.42
N PRO A 513 17.89 -43.68 12.73
CA PRO A 513 18.22 -42.36 13.28
C PRO A 513 19.71 -42.02 13.14
N ILE A 514 20.00 -40.74 12.93
CA ILE A 514 21.38 -40.23 12.84
C ILE A 514 22.05 -40.28 14.22
N ALA A 515 23.26 -40.84 14.29
CA ALA A 515 24.02 -40.97 15.53
C ALA A 515 24.37 -39.59 16.15
N PRO A 516 24.21 -39.39 17.48
CA PRO A 516 24.38 -38.10 18.15
C PRO A 516 25.76 -37.45 17.96
N GLU A 517 26.77 -38.25 17.68
CA GLU A 517 28.18 -37.85 17.56
C GLU A 517 28.45 -36.96 16.33
N THR A 518 27.54 -36.95 15.35
CA THR A 518 27.64 -36.11 14.13
C THR A 518 27.05 -34.71 14.30
N LEU A 519 26.37 -34.44 15.43
CA LEU A 519 25.70 -33.18 15.73
C LEU A 519 26.68 -32.26 16.47
N GLY A 520 27.53 -31.54 15.74
CA GLY A 520 28.41 -30.51 16.33
C GLY A 520 27.64 -29.47 17.18
N PRO A 521 28.34 -28.63 17.98
CA PRO A 521 27.75 -27.90 19.11
C PRO A 521 26.54 -27.03 18.73
N THR A 522 25.55 -27.04 19.61
CA THR A 522 24.33 -26.25 19.54
C THR A 522 24.63 -24.75 19.54
N THR A 523 23.64 -23.93 19.17
CA THR A 523 23.80 -22.46 19.18
C THR A 523 24.10 -21.92 20.57
N PHE A 524 23.50 -22.51 21.61
CA PHE A 524 23.80 -22.19 23.01
C PHE A 524 25.25 -22.52 23.36
N GLU A 525 25.72 -23.73 23.02
CA GLU A 525 27.12 -24.14 23.26
C GLU A 525 28.10 -23.28 22.49
N ARG A 526 27.79 -22.85 21.25
CA ARG A 526 28.65 -21.93 20.49
C ARG A 526 28.70 -20.53 21.10
N VAL A 527 27.60 -20.02 21.62
CA VAL A 527 27.57 -18.72 22.32
C VAL A 527 28.36 -18.80 23.62
N VAL A 528 28.16 -19.87 24.41
CA VAL A 528 28.96 -20.13 25.62
C VAL A 528 30.46 -20.28 25.28
N MET A 529 30.81 -21.03 24.23
CA MET A 529 32.20 -21.18 23.78
C MET A 529 32.79 -19.89 23.21
N SER A 530 31.98 -18.98 22.67
CA SER A 530 32.44 -17.67 22.18
C SER A 530 32.68 -16.65 23.30
N VAL A 531 31.95 -16.78 24.41
CA VAL A 531 32.04 -15.89 25.57
C VAL A 531 33.03 -16.40 26.61
N ALA A 532 33.12 -17.72 26.81
CA ALA A 532 33.99 -18.37 27.77
C ALA A 532 35.27 -18.99 27.14
N GLY A 533 35.41 -18.96 25.81
CA GLY A 533 36.48 -19.68 25.11
C GLY A 533 36.18 -21.18 24.95
N ASN A 534 36.83 -21.82 23.99
CA ASN A 534 36.62 -23.24 23.68
C ASN A 534 37.36 -24.13 24.71
N PRO A 535 36.65 -24.86 25.59
CA PRO A 535 37.29 -25.68 26.62
C PRO A 535 38.12 -26.84 26.05
N ARG A 536 37.94 -27.18 24.75
CA ARG A 536 38.76 -28.20 24.07
C ARG A 536 40.12 -27.68 23.59
N GLN A 537 40.38 -26.37 23.65
CA GLN A 537 41.62 -25.76 23.14
C GLN A 537 42.49 -25.11 24.22
N THR A 538 41.95 -24.83 25.41
CA THR A 538 42.73 -24.28 26.53
C THR A 538 42.30 -24.93 27.83
N ASN A 539 43.19 -25.68 28.49
CA ASN A 539 42.93 -26.36 29.77
C ASN A 539 42.69 -25.41 30.97
N LYS A 540 42.52 -24.10 30.76
CA LYS A 540 42.15 -23.13 31.78
C LYS A 540 41.34 -22.01 31.14
N VAL A 541 40.02 -21.99 31.35
CA VAL A 541 39.19 -20.81 31.10
C VAL A 541 39.19 -19.98 32.37
N LYS A 542 39.76 -18.77 32.31
CA LYS A 542 39.65 -17.77 33.37
C LYS A 542 38.49 -16.85 33.00
N ILE A 543 37.36 -16.99 33.69
CA ILE A 543 36.22 -16.07 33.55
C ILE A 543 36.65 -14.76 34.22
N VAL A 544 36.79 -13.70 33.43
CA VAL A 544 36.99 -12.32 33.92
C VAL A 544 35.62 -11.67 34.15
N ASP A 545 35.53 -10.83 35.17
CA ASP A 545 34.26 -10.32 35.74
C ASP A 545 33.29 -9.72 34.68
N ASN A 546 33.82 -9.12 33.60
CA ASN A 546 33.00 -8.52 32.54
C ASN A 546 32.29 -9.53 31.61
N SER A 547 32.56 -10.83 31.72
CA SER A 547 31.91 -11.86 30.90
C SER A 547 30.51 -12.22 31.42
N LEU A 548 30.26 -12.04 32.72
CA LEU A 548 28.95 -12.27 33.32
C LEU A 548 27.94 -11.20 32.90
N ASP A 549 28.35 -9.93 32.87
CA ASP A 549 27.49 -8.81 32.43
C ASP A 549 27.15 -8.91 30.93
N LYS A 550 28.09 -9.39 30.11
CA LYS A 550 27.82 -9.64 28.68
C LYS A 550 26.90 -10.83 28.46
N LEU A 551 27.04 -11.89 29.26
CA LEU A 551 26.15 -13.05 29.21
C LEU A 551 24.74 -12.65 29.68
N ALA A 552 24.65 -11.86 30.75
CA ALA A 552 23.43 -11.27 31.28
C ALA A 552 22.69 -10.44 30.21
N ALA A 553 23.35 -9.42 29.64
CA ALA A 553 22.75 -8.56 28.61
C ALA A 553 22.33 -9.34 27.34
N THR A 554 23.07 -10.40 26.99
CA THR A 554 22.73 -11.25 25.85
C THR A 554 21.49 -12.09 26.13
N LEU A 555 21.36 -12.65 27.33
CA LEU A 555 20.20 -13.45 27.75
C LEU A 555 18.96 -12.57 27.94
N GLU A 556 19.14 -11.35 28.43
CA GLU A 556 18.11 -10.32 28.52
C GLU A 556 17.57 -9.94 27.14
N GLY A 557 18.46 -9.69 26.17
CA GLY A 557 18.09 -9.44 24.78
C GLY A 557 17.38 -10.62 24.08
N MET A 558 17.49 -11.84 24.63
CA MET A 558 16.79 -13.03 24.12
C MET A 558 15.42 -13.26 24.77
N ASN A 559 15.01 -12.40 25.71
CA ASN A 559 13.72 -12.44 26.41
C ASN A 559 13.46 -13.79 27.13
N MET A 560 14.51 -14.35 27.73
CA MET A 560 14.45 -15.62 28.46
C MET A 560 14.06 -15.40 29.92
N ASN A 561 12.81 -15.62 30.31
CA ASN A 561 12.38 -15.40 31.70
C ASN A 561 13.25 -16.18 32.72
N HIS A 562 13.58 -15.56 33.86
CA HIS A 562 14.36 -16.11 34.99
C HIS A 562 15.85 -16.38 34.74
N TRP A 563 16.49 -15.73 33.74
CA TRP A 563 17.93 -15.89 33.47
C TRP A 563 18.82 -15.35 34.62
N GLU A 564 18.37 -14.31 35.32
CA GLU A 564 19.07 -13.66 36.43
C GLU A 564 19.28 -14.60 37.63
N GLU A 565 18.30 -15.44 37.95
CA GLU A 565 18.38 -16.45 39.02
C GLU A 565 19.42 -17.54 38.70
N ARG A 566 19.61 -17.85 37.42
CA ARG A 566 20.61 -18.84 36.96
C ARG A 566 22.02 -18.25 36.96
N ILE A 567 22.17 -16.97 36.66
CA ILE A 567 23.45 -16.26 36.82
C ILE A 567 23.83 -16.13 38.30
N ALA A 568 22.88 -15.86 39.19
CA ALA A 568 23.12 -15.84 40.64
C ALA A 568 23.54 -17.21 41.20
N LEU A 569 22.99 -18.31 40.65
CA LEU A 569 23.42 -19.68 40.99
C LEU A 569 24.87 -19.95 40.57
N VAL A 570 25.26 -19.49 39.37
CA VAL A 570 26.65 -19.57 38.87
C VAL A 570 27.59 -18.71 39.71
N GLN A 571 27.18 -17.51 40.11
CA GLN A 571 27.93 -16.64 41.02
C GLN A 571 28.10 -17.27 42.41
N THR A 572 27.09 -17.97 42.94
CA THR A 572 27.16 -18.65 44.23
C THR A 572 28.11 -19.86 44.21
N VAL A 573 28.15 -20.59 43.09
CA VAL A 573 29.09 -21.71 42.88
C VAL A 573 30.53 -21.19 42.74
N LEU A 574 30.73 -20.06 42.06
CA LEU A 574 32.02 -19.40 41.92
C LEU A 574 32.52 -18.78 43.25
N GLN A 575 31.64 -18.21 44.07
CA GLN A 575 31.98 -17.63 45.38
C GLN A 575 32.33 -18.68 46.45
N LYS A 576 31.84 -19.93 46.32
CA LYS A 576 32.13 -21.03 47.27
C LYS A 576 33.46 -21.77 47.01
N GLY A 577 34.23 -21.37 46.00
CA GLY A 577 35.61 -21.82 45.81
C GLY A 577 35.80 -23.34 45.62
N GLN A 578 34.81 -24.06 45.10
CA GLN A 578 34.94 -25.50 44.82
C GLN A 578 35.42 -25.74 43.38
N SER A 579 36.53 -26.46 43.23
CA SER A 579 37.09 -26.88 41.94
C SER A 579 36.09 -27.75 41.17
N CYS A 580 35.82 -27.40 39.91
CA CYS A 580 34.85 -28.03 39.03
C CYS A 580 35.34 -29.36 38.41
N ASP A 581 35.78 -30.31 39.23
CA ASP A 581 36.16 -31.65 38.72
C ASP A 581 35.09 -32.73 38.97
N ASN A 582 34.04 -32.50 39.77
CA ASN A 582 33.07 -33.56 40.10
C ASN A 582 31.63 -33.09 40.38
N LEU A 583 30.92 -32.51 39.39
CA LEU A 583 29.46 -32.37 39.48
C LEU A 583 28.74 -32.91 38.24
N LYS A 584 28.22 -34.14 38.33
CA LYS A 584 27.04 -34.60 37.58
C LYS A 584 25.82 -34.31 38.46
N LEU A 585 24.92 -33.40 38.06
CA LEU A 585 23.68 -33.14 38.81
C LEU A 585 22.46 -33.11 37.88
N ASN A 586 21.46 -33.88 38.31
CA ASN A 586 20.24 -34.29 37.62
C ASN A 586 19.08 -33.33 37.99
N ILE A 587 18.44 -32.72 37.01
CA ILE A 587 17.48 -31.61 37.18
C ILE A 587 16.05 -32.17 37.24
N SER A 588 15.62 -32.64 38.42
CA SER A 588 14.22 -33.07 38.65
C SER A 588 13.58 -32.54 39.94
N ALA A 589 14.24 -31.64 40.69
CA ALA A 589 13.74 -31.20 41.98
C ALA A 589 13.82 -29.68 42.16
N LEU A 590 12.66 -29.11 42.53
CA LEU A 590 12.43 -27.93 43.39
C LEU A 590 11.52 -26.84 42.79
N LYS A 591 10.29 -26.88 43.32
CA LYS A 591 9.21 -25.88 43.29
C LYS A 591 9.31 -24.96 44.53
N LEU A 592 8.59 -23.83 44.46
CA LEU A 592 7.90 -23.05 45.52
C LEU A 592 8.59 -21.87 46.25
N GLN A 593 7.88 -20.72 46.19
CA GLN A 593 7.56 -19.68 47.21
C GLN A 593 8.26 -18.28 47.26
N ILE A 594 7.40 -17.26 46.98
CA ILE A 594 7.00 -16.05 47.75
C ILE A 594 7.96 -14.81 47.90
N PHE A 595 7.46 -13.68 47.36
CA PHE A 595 7.66 -12.21 47.53
C PHE A 595 7.98 -11.63 48.94
N PRO A 596 8.12 -10.29 49.20
CA PRO A 596 8.29 -9.08 48.33
C PRO A 596 9.34 -8.04 48.82
N SER A 597 9.57 -6.94 48.05
CA SER A 597 9.27 -5.52 48.44
C SER A 597 10.29 -4.41 48.06
N LEU A 598 9.74 -3.31 47.51
CA LEU A 598 10.04 -1.86 47.68
C LEU A 598 11.42 -1.33 47.21
N SER A 599 11.61 -0.12 46.65
CA SER A 599 10.79 1.09 46.43
C SER A 599 11.63 2.14 45.63
N LEU A 600 10.94 3.01 44.86
CA LEU A 600 11.15 4.42 44.46
C LEU A 600 12.55 5.10 44.67
N ALA A 601 13.04 6.08 43.89
CA ALA A 601 12.34 7.19 43.21
C ALA A 601 13.27 7.97 42.24
N ASP A 602 12.64 8.59 41.23
CA ASP A 602 12.72 9.98 40.74
C ASP A 602 14.04 10.71 40.41
N ALA A 603 14.09 11.32 39.21
CA ALA A 603 14.05 12.79 39.04
C ALA A 603 14.02 13.23 37.54
N ARG A 604 13.11 14.17 37.23
CA ARG A 604 13.04 15.06 36.04
C ARG A 604 13.36 16.51 36.51
N PRO A 605 13.15 17.59 35.71
CA PRO A 605 13.68 17.96 34.38
C PRO A 605 14.19 19.43 34.37
N HIS A 606 14.64 19.95 33.20
CA HIS A 606 14.61 21.40 32.91
C HIS A 606 14.34 21.74 31.43
N GLN A 607 13.73 22.92 31.25
CA GLN A 607 13.22 23.59 30.03
C GLN A 607 14.28 24.47 29.33
N HIS A 608 14.10 24.80 28.03
CA HIS A 608 13.95 26.18 27.50
C HIS A 608 13.68 26.24 25.97
N SER A 609 13.33 27.45 25.51
CA SER A 609 12.49 27.93 24.37
C SER A 609 13.21 28.42 23.09
N GLY A 610 12.46 28.70 21.99
CA GLY A 610 12.87 29.66 20.93
C GLY A 610 12.09 29.64 19.58
N LEU A 611 11.69 30.83 19.07
CA LEU A 611 10.86 31.15 17.88
C LEU A 611 11.68 31.62 16.64
N GLN A 612 11.13 31.49 15.40
CA GLN A 612 10.85 32.60 14.41
C GLN A 612 10.55 32.11 12.97
N SER A 613 9.62 32.79 12.28
CA SER A 613 9.37 32.75 10.82
C SER A 613 8.76 34.09 10.37
N ILE A 614 9.51 34.87 9.58
CA ILE A 614 9.10 36.09 8.88
C ILE A 614 9.75 35.99 7.50
N ASP A 615 8.97 35.86 6.41
CA ASP A 615 9.45 36.28 5.07
C ASP A 615 8.41 36.33 3.92
N LEU A 616 7.13 36.03 4.12
CA LEU A 616 6.14 36.14 3.02
C LEU A 616 5.48 37.53 2.91
N GLN A 617 5.38 38.29 4.01
CA GLN A 617 4.79 39.64 4.00
C GLN A 617 5.69 40.68 3.32
N ARG A 618 7.02 40.57 3.43
CA ARG A 618 7.95 41.56 2.84
C ARG A 618 7.98 41.51 1.31
N PHE A 619 7.80 40.34 0.70
CA PHE A 619 7.81 40.19 -0.75
C PHE A 619 6.57 40.82 -1.42
N LEU A 620 5.39 40.69 -0.78
CA LEU A 620 4.13 41.20 -1.33
C LEU A 620 4.00 42.73 -1.25
N PHE A 621 4.53 43.36 -0.19
CA PHE A 621 4.54 44.82 -0.08
C PHE A 621 5.47 45.49 -1.11
N SER A 622 6.62 44.89 -1.43
CA SER A 622 7.52 45.42 -2.47
C SER A 622 6.95 45.32 -3.88
N PHE A 623 6.18 44.27 -4.19
CA PHE A 623 5.59 44.09 -5.53
C PHE A 623 4.46 45.09 -5.80
N VAL A 624 3.60 45.37 -4.82
CA VAL A 624 2.53 46.38 -4.93
C VAL A 624 3.10 47.80 -4.97
N GLY A 625 4.16 48.07 -4.20
CA GLY A 625 4.87 49.37 -4.26
C GLY A 625 5.49 49.68 -5.63
N ALA A 626 6.00 48.67 -6.34
CA ALA A 626 6.60 48.83 -7.66
C ALA A 626 5.58 49.15 -8.77
N ILE A 627 4.33 48.68 -8.64
CA ILE A 627 3.25 48.99 -9.58
C ILE A 627 2.75 50.43 -9.36
N LEU A 628 2.71 50.89 -8.12
CA LEU A 628 2.23 52.24 -7.76
C LEU A 628 3.23 53.35 -8.13
N GLN A 629 4.53 53.05 -8.28
CA GLN A 629 5.53 54.03 -8.74
C GLN A 629 5.47 54.36 -10.24
N ARG A 630 4.65 53.67 -11.04
CA ARG A 630 4.55 53.88 -12.50
C ARG A 630 3.39 54.76 -12.97
N HIS A 631 2.53 55.25 -12.06
CA HIS A 631 1.43 56.14 -12.43
C HIS A 631 1.58 57.50 -11.73
N THR A 632 1.95 58.51 -12.51
CA THR A 632 2.06 59.90 -12.09
C THR A 632 0.71 60.59 -12.18
N GLU A 633 -0.05 60.63 -11.08
CA GLU A 633 -0.91 61.77 -10.68
C GLU A 633 -1.53 61.56 -9.28
N PRO A 634 -1.51 62.55 -8.37
CA PRO A 634 -1.90 62.35 -6.97
C PRO A 634 -3.33 62.83 -6.70
N SER A 635 -4.33 61.94 -6.78
CA SER A 635 -5.62 62.20 -6.10
C SER A 635 -6.49 60.96 -5.80
N ALA A 636 -6.05 59.74 -6.13
CA ALA A 636 -6.82 58.53 -5.86
C ALA A 636 -6.26 57.76 -4.66
N LEU A 637 -7.09 57.55 -3.64
CA LEU A 637 -6.79 56.61 -2.56
C LEU A 637 -7.21 55.22 -3.01
N VAL A 638 -6.24 54.34 -3.29
CA VAL A 638 -6.49 52.97 -3.75
C VAL A 638 -6.61 52.05 -2.53
N GLN A 639 -7.77 51.41 -2.37
CA GLN A 639 -7.91 50.24 -1.49
C GLN A 639 -7.87 48.98 -2.35
N ALA A 640 -6.89 48.12 -2.08
CA ALA A 640 -6.75 46.83 -2.74
C ALA A 640 -7.22 45.73 -1.79
N PHE A 641 -8.22 44.95 -2.22
CA PHE A 641 -8.66 43.76 -1.51
C PHE A 641 -8.21 42.53 -2.29
N LEU A 642 -7.53 41.61 -1.60
CA LEU A 642 -7.13 40.32 -2.16
C LEU A 642 -8.05 39.24 -1.60
N TYR A 643 -8.93 38.72 -2.46
CA TYR A 643 -9.72 37.53 -2.14
C TYR A 643 -9.09 36.30 -2.80
N ALA A 644 -8.88 35.27 -1.99
CA ALA A 644 -8.46 33.96 -2.45
C ALA A 644 -9.62 32.99 -2.26
N CYS A 645 -10.39 32.72 -3.32
CA CYS A 645 -11.39 31.65 -3.29
C CYS A 645 -10.69 30.31 -3.54
N SER A 646 -10.74 29.39 -2.56
CA SER A 646 -10.28 28.02 -2.74
C SER A 646 -11.44 27.14 -3.22
N GLY A 647 -11.41 26.79 -4.51
CA GLY A 647 -12.36 25.84 -5.09
C GLY A 647 -12.03 25.52 -6.55
N SER A 648 -11.31 24.41 -6.75
CA SER A 648 -11.03 23.72 -8.01
C SER A 648 -10.18 24.42 -9.11
N ARG A 649 -9.16 23.68 -9.57
CA ARG A 649 -8.45 23.68 -10.87
C ARG A 649 -8.36 24.99 -11.68
N LYS A 650 -7.87 26.06 -11.06
CA LYS A 650 -6.91 27.06 -11.60
C LYS A 650 -6.82 28.16 -10.55
N ARG A 651 -5.64 28.42 -9.98
CA ARG A 651 -5.47 29.59 -9.10
C ARG A 651 -5.70 30.83 -9.94
N ARG A 652 -6.84 31.50 -9.76
CA ARG A 652 -7.12 32.82 -10.32
C ARG A 652 -7.04 33.81 -9.17
N LEU A 653 -6.12 34.75 -9.29
CA LEU A 653 -6.08 35.92 -8.42
C LEU A 653 -7.06 36.92 -9.01
N VAL A 654 -8.08 37.32 -8.25
CA VAL A 654 -8.92 38.48 -8.62
C VAL A 654 -8.44 39.64 -7.76
N LEU A 655 -7.84 40.63 -8.41
CA LEU A 655 -7.45 41.88 -7.78
C LEU A 655 -8.57 42.88 -8.07
N VAL A 656 -9.32 43.27 -7.03
CA VAL A 656 -10.32 44.33 -7.14
C VAL A 656 -9.66 45.61 -6.65
N ILE A 657 -9.59 46.61 -7.54
CA ILE A 657 -9.07 47.94 -7.25
C ILE A 657 -10.27 48.88 -7.25
N LEU A 658 -10.65 49.37 -6.07
CA LEU A 658 -11.74 50.33 -5.93
C LEU A 658 -11.17 51.75 -5.92
N PHE A 659 -11.70 52.60 -6.78
CA PHE A 659 -11.43 54.03 -6.78
C PHE A 659 -12.61 54.75 -6.11
N ARG A 660 -12.37 55.41 -4.98
CA ARG A 660 -13.39 56.21 -4.29
C ARG A 660 -13.01 57.69 -4.37
N LYS A 661 -13.82 58.49 -5.05
CA LYS A 661 -13.79 59.96 -4.91
C LYS A 661 -14.66 60.36 -3.73
N GLY A 662 -14.06 60.80 -2.62
CA GLY A 662 -14.77 61.40 -1.48
C GLY A 662 -14.55 60.71 -0.12
N LYS A 663 -14.84 61.45 0.97
CA LYS A 663 -14.49 61.15 2.37
C LYS A 663 -14.92 59.75 2.85
N PRO A 664 -14.14 59.11 3.74
CA PRO A 664 -14.35 57.73 4.12
C PRO A 664 -15.58 57.56 5.03
N THR A 665 -16.41 56.58 4.70
CA THR A 665 -17.34 55.91 5.62
C THR A 665 -17.04 54.42 5.58
N VAL A 666 -16.88 53.81 6.75
CA VAL A 666 -16.64 52.38 6.94
C VAL A 666 -17.97 51.65 6.72
N MET A 667 -18.02 50.77 5.72
CA MET A 667 -19.10 49.81 5.54
C MET A 667 -18.54 48.42 5.83
N ASP A 668 -19.18 47.73 6.77
CA ASP A 668 -18.86 46.37 7.18
C ASP A 668 -19.99 45.46 6.69
N GLN A 669 -19.85 44.91 5.49
CA GLN A 669 -20.75 43.89 4.94
C GLN A 669 -19.95 42.92 4.05
N THR A 670 -20.04 41.63 4.36
CA THR A 670 -19.59 40.49 3.57
C THR A 670 -20.52 40.25 2.38
N MET A 671 -19.99 40.25 1.15
CA MET A 671 -20.70 39.84 -0.07
C MET A 671 -20.36 38.40 -0.44
N ASP A 672 -21.38 37.57 -0.67
CA ASP A 672 -21.27 36.29 -1.39
C ASP A 672 -21.68 36.50 -2.85
N ALA A 673 -20.83 36.13 -3.81
CA ALA A 673 -21.14 36.21 -5.24
C ALA A 673 -20.63 34.98 -6.00
N HIS A 674 -21.50 34.37 -6.80
CA HIS A 674 -21.19 33.27 -7.71
C HIS A 674 -20.74 33.80 -9.09
N PHE A 675 -19.56 33.40 -9.57
CA PHE A 675 -19.04 33.80 -10.90
C PHE A 675 -18.66 32.60 -11.78
N SER A 676 -18.98 32.69 -13.09
CA SER A 676 -18.62 31.74 -14.14
C SER A 676 -17.27 32.08 -14.82
N GLN A 677 -16.78 31.15 -15.65
CA GLN A 677 -15.37 30.99 -15.98
C GLN A 677 -14.79 32.04 -16.96
N GLU A 678 -14.02 33.03 -16.46
CA GLU A 678 -12.95 33.73 -17.20
C GLU A 678 -12.03 34.51 -16.23
N THR A 679 -10.75 34.76 -16.58
CA THR A 679 -9.89 35.65 -15.79
C THR A 679 -10.18 37.09 -16.21
N ARG A 680 -10.78 37.91 -15.34
CA ARG A 680 -11.09 39.31 -15.62
C ARG A 680 -10.46 40.21 -14.56
N VAL A 681 -9.78 41.27 -15.00
CA VAL A 681 -9.53 42.45 -14.16
C VAL A 681 -10.79 43.31 -14.31
N VAL A 682 -11.58 43.42 -13.25
CA VAL A 682 -12.77 44.26 -13.25
C VAL A 682 -12.38 45.61 -12.66
N LEU A 683 -12.32 46.62 -13.52
CA LEU A 683 -12.23 48.02 -13.10
C LEU A 683 -13.67 48.51 -12.97
N LEU A 684 -14.12 48.79 -11.75
CA LEU A 684 -15.42 49.41 -11.50
C LEU A 684 -15.17 50.89 -11.22
N ASP A 685 -15.66 51.74 -12.13
CA ASP A 685 -15.77 53.17 -11.90
C ASP A 685 -17.15 53.41 -11.26
N TRP A 686 -17.16 53.94 -10.04
CA TRP A 686 -18.39 54.12 -9.25
C TRP A 686 -18.69 55.59 -9.08
N GLU A 687 -19.74 56.07 -9.76
CA GLU A 687 -20.38 57.36 -9.48
C GLU A 687 -21.77 57.12 -8.88
N PRO A 688 -22.03 57.53 -7.62
CA PRO A 688 -23.36 57.41 -7.05
C PRO A 688 -24.23 58.57 -7.52
N THR A 689 -25.26 58.31 -8.33
CA THR A 689 -26.23 59.35 -8.72
C THR A 689 -27.59 59.27 -8.03
N ASN A 690 -27.94 58.23 -7.27
CA ASN A 690 -29.05 58.28 -6.30
C ASN A 690 -29.07 57.09 -5.32
N GLN A 691 -29.54 57.32 -4.09
CA GLN A 691 -29.52 56.36 -2.97
C GLN A 691 -30.51 55.18 -3.08
N GLU A 692 -31.46 55.20 -4.01
CA GLU A 692 -32.55 54.19 -4.07
C GLU A 692 -32.34 53.05 -5.08
N GLU A 693 -31.44 53.17 -6.06
CA GLU A 693 -31.13 52.06 -6.98
C GLU A 693 -30.14 51.03 -6.41
N GLY A 694 -29.47 51.36 -5.30
CA GLY A 694 -28.45 50.50 -4.66
C GLY A 694 -28.98 49.24 -3.97
N ARG A 695 -30.30 49.03 -3.90
CA ARG A 695 -30.91 47.83 -3.28
C ARG A 695 -31.42 46.78 -4.26
N SER A 696 -31.63 47.12 -5.54
CA SER A 696 -32.25 46.21 -6.52
C SER A 696 -31.26 45.45 -7.40
N MET A 697 -29.97 45.78 -7.36
CA MET A 697 -28.90 45.07 -8.10
C MET A 697 -27.94 44.28 -7.19
N ALA A 698 -28.25 44.20 -5.89
CA ALA A 698 -27.47 43.45 -4.89
C ALA A 698 -28.08 42.07 -4.54
N GLU A 699 -29.20 41.69 -5.19
CA GLU A 699 -29.62 40.29 -5.40
C GLU A 699 -29.03 39.79 -6.72
#